data_AF-A0AA42ZHL8-F1
#
_entry.id   AF-A0AA42ZHL8-F1
#
_cell.length_a   1.000
_cell.length_b   1.000
_cell.length_c   1.000
_cell.angle_alpha   90.00
_cell.angle_beta   90.00
_cell.angle_gamma   90.00
#
_symmetry.space_group_name_H-M   'P 1'
#
loop_
_entity.id
_entity.type
_entity.pdbx_description
1 polymer ?
#
loop_
_entity_poly.entity_id
_entity_poly.type
_entity_poly.pdbx_seq_one_letter_code
_entity_poly.pdbx_strand_id
1 'polypeptide(L)'
;MRRVSIIVIIALCCGSLNLAAATGEALGPSLEDKIAVSAWSGARGPIPVVVFLEDELPTGLVQLESMAGLRRGQRIKRVLGERLHESKESTERIHRFLIESSSQPVLRHWVVPAFTATLSPDRILELTAQPGVRLVVENLTLDYVTPVSESPASVAVSSVSNELALLKVPTLWQQGLKGTGRLICSFDTGVDWDHPALADKWRGNSEPLSSTWFSKVAPNELPYDAAGHGTHTMGLMVGATEADTFGVAPHAQWITAGVIDQGRPLQTTLSDIIEAFQWALNPDGDTSTTDDVPDVILNSWGVPKGLFAPCDETFTQIVDVVEAAGIVTIFAAGNEGPDPMSLRSPADQASTPTNSLAVGAVNMDKDIASFSSRGPSSCDQTQIKPELVAPGVSVRSSQKGGGYTYMSGTSMAAPYIAGLVVLMRQYSPDATVEEIKQALLQATEDLGATGEDNIYGNGLVDASRLLALLPLPVSPSFKITSTQVSDDGIAWPGEEFGLDILINNPAGNIAEVIGVLETGTAGVVVMSDSATYLFGVGGSSALSMAPYQIRYDSGFHHGHTVDFVLYLQTPEGGSLDTIAFVGTVGVPPSGHIADHSSSRIGFSVSDFAQFGFGTGSLYNAGGKGLRVDGSDNLLYEAGIVLGRNALQLSSSIRDAQGRYQVSDYEPTVDLSTSTIDEEGGLHVTAGYADSRSEIPIPIELTQETISYVDDGGFIIFRFQMRNMTPGWLTGLHFGFLTDFDLDIAGDQVVYDDGAALMYQTGGDGPLVGLVSLKNLDSFKSLDNGAAKRGFSRADKFDLIALDATQHDPGLTGDLMMFLNSGSFAIQGWDSNEVAFAVVIGTDLAELYENAQHARERFDLATAVDEGHQSSLPTAVTLHQNYPNPFNPTTTISFSLSTASDVSLVVYNALGQKVSQLVDGRLPAGSHEVLWNATNASGGRIASGVYFYRLSTSQTSHSRKMLLLK
;
A
#
# COMPACT_ATOMS: atom_id res chain seq x y z
N MET A 1 29.47 -40.58 -81.89
CA MET A 1 28.40 -41.22 -82.68
C MET A 1 27.18 -40.29 -82.68
N ARG A 2 26.88 -39.65 -83.82
CA ARG A 2 25.57 -39.61 -84.54
C ARG A 2 24.33 -39.50 -83.61
N ARG A 3 23.73 -38.31 -83.51
CA ARG A 3 22.50 -37.81 -84.21
C ARG A 3 21.30 -38.75 -83.97
N VAL A 4 20.14 -38.26 -83.49
CA VAL A 4 19.09 -37.66 -84.34
C VAL A 4 18.27 -36.59 -83.58
N SER A 5 18.09 -35.45 -84.24
CA SER A 5 17.06 -34.43 -84.01
C SER A 5 15.83 -34.73 -84.87
N ILE A 6 14.61 -34.44 -84.38
CA ILE A 6 13.48 -34.07 -85.24
C ILE A 6 12.76 -32.85 -84.62
N ILE A 7 12.74 -31.77 -85.40
CA ILE A 7 11.95 -30.54 -85.30
C ILE A 7 10.99 -30.57 -86.51
N VAL A 8 9.79 -29.96 -86.40
CA VAL A 8 9.01 -29.21 -87.45
C VAL A 8 7.57 -29.01 -86.93
N ILE A 9 6.80 -27.91 -87.09
CA ILE A 9 6.96 -26.45 -87.35
C ILE A 9 5.51 -25.87 -87.52
N ILE A 10 5.19 -24.72 -86.86
CA ILE A 10 4.39 -23.51 -87.27
C ILE A 10 2.87 -23.70 -87.66
N ALA A 11 1.87 -22.96 -87.15
CA ALA A 11 1.63 -21.50 -87.33
C ALA A 11 0.54 -20.84 -86.42
N LEU A 12 0.86 -19.61 -85.99
CA LEU A 12 0.07 -18.38 -85.72
C LEU A 12 -1.48 -18.38 -85.78
N CYS A 13 -2.10 -17.79 -84.75
CA CYS A 13 -3.09 -16.72 -84.93
C CYS A 13 -3.18 -15.79 -83.68
N CYS A 14 -3.23 -14.48 -83.92
CA CYS A 14 -3.19 -13.39 -82.95
C CYS A 14 -4.41 -13.31 -82.01
N GLY A 15 -4.16 -12.85 -80.78
CA GLY A 15 -5.16 -12.31 -79.85
C GLY A 15 -4.48 -11.75 -78.62
N SER A 16 -4.17 -10.45 -78.64
CA SER A 16 -3.51 -9.69 -77.59
C SER A 16 -4.26 -9.72 -76.25
N LEU A 17 -3.59 -10.17 -75.20
CA LEU A 17 -3.85 -9.78 -73.81
C LEU A 17 -2.49 -9.71 -73.10
N ASN A 18 -2.10 -8.50 -72.71
CA ASN A 18 -0.97 -8.27 -71.81
C ASN A 18 -1.30 -8.92 -70.47
N LEU A 19 -0.64 -10.04 -70.16
CA LEU A 19 -0.50 -10.56 -68.81
C LEU A 19 1.00 -10.58 -68.51
N ALA A 20 1.51 -9.42 -68.16
CA ALA A 20 2.72 -9.30 -67.37
C ALA A 20 2.24 -8.89 -65.97
N ALA A 21 2.19 -9.85 -65.05
CA ALA A 21 2.14 -9.61 -63.61
C ALA A 21 2.89 -10.74 -62.92
N ALA A 22 3.75 -10.36 -61.98
CA ALA A 22 4.78 -11.13 -61.34
C ALA A 22 4.26 -12.39 -60.63
N THR A 23 4.85 -13.55 -60.93
CA THR A 23 4.84 -14.72 -60.03
C THR A 23 6.02 -14.57 -59.07
N GLY A 24 5.84 -13.80 -57.99
CA GLY A 24 6.61 -14.01 -56.77
C GLY A 24 6.00 -15.20 -56.05
N GLU A 25 6.79 -16.21 -55.69
CA GLU A 25 6.29 -17.40 -55.00
C GLU A 25 5.69 -17.01 -53.64
N ALA A 26 4.42 -17.32 -53.39
CA ALA A 26 3.70 -17.03 -52.15
C ALA A 26 4.11 -17.95 -50.97
N LEU A 27 5.38 -18.38 -50.95
CA LEU A 27 5.96 -19.35 -50.01
C LEU A 27 6.98 -18.66 -49.11
N GLY A 28 6.93 -18.98 -47.81
CA GLY A 28 7.95 -18.56 -46.86
C GLY A 28 9.26 -19.34 -47.03
N PRO A 29 10.44 -18.73 -46.77
CA PRO A 29 11.75 -19.37 -46.99
C PRO A 29 11.93 -20.72 -46.27
N SER A 30 11.47 -20.84 -45.02
CA SER A 30 11.57 -22.09 -44.26
C SER A 30 10.72 -23.22 -44.86
N LEU A 31 9.62 -22.87 -45.53
CA LEU A 31 8.69 -23.82 -46.12
C LEU A 31 9.18 -24.29 -47.49
N GLU A 32 9.84 -23.43 -48.27
CA GLU A 32 10.54 -23.79 -49.51
C GLU A 32 11.57 -24.91 -49.25
N ASP A 33 12.42 -24.73 -48.24
CA ASP A 33 13.43 -25.71 -47.84
C ASP A 33 12.79 -27.05 -47.46
N LYS A 34 11.71 -27.03 -46.66
CA LYS A 34 11.01 -28.25 -46.24
C LYS A 34 10.32 -28.97 -47.39
N ILE A 35 9.73 -28.24 -48.34
CA ILE A 35 9.12 -28.83 -49.53
C ILE A 35 10.20 -29.44 -50.42
N ALA A 36 11.34 -28.76 -50.61
CA ALA A 36 12.47 -29.27 -51.37
C ALA A 36 13.06 -30.57 -50.77
N VAL A 37 13.23 -30.63 -49.44
CA VAL A 37 13.68 -31.83 -48.72
C VAL A 37 12.66 -32.97 -48.80
N SER A 38 11.37 -32.65 -48.71
CA SER A 38 10.26 -33.61 -48.84
C SER A 38 10.22 -34.24 -50.24
N ALA A 39 10.44 -33.43 -51.28
CA ALA A 39 10.52 -33.88 -52.67
C ALA A 39 11.72 -34.82 -52.92
N TRP A 40 12.86 -34.57 -52.25
CA TRP A 40 14.06 -35.41 -52.37
C TRP A 40 13.97 -36.72 -51.59
N SER A 41 13.41 -36.68 -50.37
CA SER A 41 13.33 -37.85 -49.46
C SER A 41 12.12 -38.75 -49.71
N GLY A 42 11.13 -38.31 -50.49
CA GLY A 42 9.88 -39.02 -50.73
C GLY A 42 8.90 -38.99 -49.55
N ALA A 43 9.23 -38.28 -48.47
CA ALA A 43 8.35 -38.08 -47.33
C ALA A 43 7.27 -37.04 -47.67
N ARG A 44 5.99 -37.44 -47.67
CA ARG A 44 4.83 -36.56 -47.94
C ARG A 44 4.01 -36.26 -46.68
N GLY A 45 4.65 -36.17 -45.53
CA GLY A 45 3.98 -35.88 -44.27
C GLY A 45 3.28 -34.52 -44.32
N PRO A 46 2.12 -34.35 -43.66
CA PRO A 46 1.45 -33.06 -43.62
C PRO A 46 2.23 -32.04 -42.78
N ILE A 47 2.18 -30.77 -43.18
CA ILE A 47 2.91 -29.65 -42.60
C ILE A 47 1.89 -28.64 -42.04
N PRO A 48 1.99 -28.22 -40.77
CA PRO A 48 1.16 -27.16 -40.22
C PRO A 48 1.61 -25.81 -40.79
N VAL A 49 0.68 -25.04 -41.35
CA VAL A 49 0.94 -23.77 -42.03
C VAL A 49 -0.02 -22.69 -41.56
N VAL A 50 0.45 -21.44 -41.61
CA VAL A 50 -0.38 -20.24 -41.54
C VAL A 50 -0.43 -19.62 -42.93
N VAL A 51 -1.66 -19.37 -43.39
CA VAL A 51 -1.99 -18.89 -44.73
C VAL A 51 -2.50 -17.47 -44.59
N PHE A 52 -1.66 -16.50 -44.95
CA PHE A 52 -2.02 -15.09 -45.00
C PHE A 52 -2.61 -14.74 -46.35
N LEU A 53 -3.72 -14.01 -46.32
CA LEU A 53 -4.40 -13.53 -47.51
C LEU A 53 -3.96 -12.10 -47.86
N GLU A 54 -4.29 -11.68 -49.07
CA GLU A 54 -4.21 -10.27 -49.44
C GLU A 54 -5.18 -9.46 -48.56
N ASP A 55 -4.63 -8.51 -47.80
CA ASP A 55 -5.39 -7.60 -46.96
C ASP A 55 -5.08 -6.15 -47.33
N GLU A 56 -6.10 -5.44 -47.82
CA GLU A 56 -6.07 -3.99 -47.92
C GLU A 56 -6.74 -3.47 -46.64
N LEU A 57 -5.94 -3.03 -45.67
CA LEU A 57 -6.45 -2.40 -44.46
C LEU A 57 -7.49 -1.34 -44.85
N PRO A 58 -8.73 -1.40 -44.31
CA PRO A 58 -9.72 -0.37 -44.58
C PRO A 58 -9.12 1.02 -44.35
N THR A 59 -9.33 1.94 -45.30
CA THR A 59 -8.81 3.32 -45.19
C THR A 59 -9.27 3.99 -43.89
N GLY A 60 -10.40 3.55 -43.32
CA GLY A 60 -10.89 3.94 -42.00
C GLY A 60 -9.93 3.59 -40.87
N LEU A 61 -9.46 2.32 -40.76
CA LEU A 61 -8.52 1.87 -39.72
C LEU A 61 -7.22 2.66 -39.73
N VAL A 62 -6.63 2.82 -40.93
CA VAL A 62 -5.35 3.55 -41.11
C VAL A 62 -5.46 5.00 -40.65
N GLN A 63 -6.66 5.60 -40.72
CA GLN A 63 -6.88 6.99 -40.33
C GLN A 63 -7.37 7.16 -38.89
N LEU A 64 -7.74 6.10 -38.17
CA LEU A 64 -8.38 6.19 -36.84
C LEU A 64 -7.53 6.98 -35.84
N GLU A 65 -6.21 6.83 -35.87
CA GLU A 65 -5.30 7.55 -34.99
C GLU A 65 -5.24 9.05 -35.30
N SER A 66 -5.43 9.44 -36.56
CA SER A 66 -5.43 10.83 -36.99
C SER A 66 -6.79 11.54 -36.84
N MET A 67 -7.84 10.81 -36.47
CA MET A 67 -9.20 11.35 -36.36
C MET A 67 -9.41 12.09 -35.04
N ALA A 68 -9.34 13.43 -35.11
CA ALA A 68 -9.57 14.30 -33.97
C ALA A 68 -10.94 14.03 -33.29
N GLY A 69 -10.92 13.92 -31.95
CA GLY A 69 -12.13 13.85 -31.12
C GLY A 69 -12.74 12.46 -30.91
N LEU A 70 -12.17 11.39 -31.48
CA LEU A 70 -12.58 10.02 -31.13
C LEU A 70 -11.95 9.59 -29.80
N ARG A 71 -12.78 9.11 -28.87
CA ARG A 71 -12.32 8.47 -27.64
C ARG A 71 -11.75 7.07 -27.90
N ARG A 72 -10.86 6.58 -27.05
CA ARG A 72 -10.25 5.24 -27.17
C ARG A 72 -11.30 4.14 -27.33
N GLY A 73 -12.34 4.13 -26.49
CA GLY A 73 -13.43 3.14 -26.58
C GLY A 73 -14.19 3.16 -27.91
N GLN A 74 -14.26 4.31 -28.58
CA GLN A 74 -14.88 4.40 -29.91
C GLN A 74 -13.96 3.81 -31.00
N ARG A 75 -12.65 3.96 -30.86
CA ARG A 75 -11.66 3.32 -31.75
C ARG A 75 -11.72 1.81 -31.64
N ILE A 76 -11.73 1.27 -30.43
CA ILE A 76 -11.88 -0.18 -30.15
C ILE A 76 -13.11 -0.74 -30.89
N LYS A 77 -14.29 -0.14 -30.67
CA LYS A 77 -15.54 -0.60 -31.30
C LYS A 77 -15.51 -0.55 -32.83
N ARG A 78 -14.86 0.45 -33.41
CA ARG A 78 -14.68 0.54 -34.87
C ARG A 78 -13.77 -0.56 -35.38
N VAL A 79 -12.63 -0.79 -34.73
CA VAL A 79 -11.70 -1.85 -35.12
C VAL A 79 -12.37 -3.23 -35.05
N LEU A 80 -13.05 -3.53 -33.95
CA LEU A 80 -13.80 -4.79 -33.79
C LEU A 80 -14.90 -4.92 -34.86
N GLY A 81 -15.66 -3.84 -35.11
CA GLY A 81 -16.70 -3.82 -36.12
C GLY A 81 -16.18 -4.12 -37.53
N GLU A 82 -15.07 -3.49 -37.92
CA GLU A 82 -14.46 -3.67 -39.24
C GLU A 82 -13.83 -5.06 -39.40
N ARG A 83 -13.14 -5.58 -38.38
CA ARG A 83 -12.43 -6.87 -38.48
C ARG A 83 -13.32 -8.10 -38.32
N LEU A 84 -14.30 -8.08 -37.42
CA LEU A 84 -15.19 -9.24 -37.22
C LEU A 84 -16.18 -9.44 -38.38
N HIS A 85 -16.50 -8.39 -39.14
CA HIS A 85 -17.47 -8.45 -40.24
C HIS A 85 -16.82 -8.50 -41.63
N GLU A 86 -15.49 -8.57 -41.72
CA GLU A 86 -14.79 -8.67 -43.00
C GLU A 86 -14.99 -10.06 -43.63
N SER A 87 -15.70 -10.12 -44.76
CA SER A 87 -15.86 -11.34 -45.57
C SER A 87 -15.70 -11.00 -47.05
N LYS A 88 -14.55 -11.39 -47.61
CA LYS A 88 -14.25 -11.31 -49.05
C LYS A 88 -14.55 -12.67 -49.71
N GLU A 89 -15.03 -12.66 -50.95
CA GLU A 89 -15.30 -13.90 -51.70
C GLU A 89 -14.05 -14.77 -51.86
N SER A 90 -12.86 -14.15 -52.00
CA SER A 90 -11.57 -14.84 -51.99
C SER A 90 -11.31 -15.59 -50.69
N THR A 91 -11.59 -14.97 -49.54
CA THR A 91 -11.44 -15.58 -48.21
C THR A 91 -12.30 -16.83 -48.06
N GLU A 92 -13.58 -16.77 -48.43
CA GLU A 92 -14.48 -17.93 -48.32
C GLU A 92 -14.13 -19.06 -49.31
N ARG A 93 -13.63 -18.71 -50.50
CA ARG A 93 -13.10 -19.69 -51.46
C ARG A 93 -11.88 -20.42 -50.91
N ILE A 94 -10.92 -19.68 -50.36
CA ILE A 94 -9.70 -20.25 -49.78
C ILE A 94 -10.04 -21.08 -48.54
N HIS A 95 -10.95 -20.60 -47.69
CA HIS A 95 -11.45 -21.34 -46.54
C HIS A 95 -12.02 -22.71 -46.95
N ARG A 96 -12.85 -22.76 -48.00
CA ARG A 96 -13.38 -24.02 -48.53
C ARG A 96 -12.28 -24.95 -49.04
N PHE A 97 -11.32 -24.43 -49.79
CA PHE A 97 -10.16 -25.20 -50.23
C PHE A 97 -9.40 -25.80 -49.04
N LEU A 98 -9.20 -25.03 -47.97
CA LEU A 98 -8.50 -25.47 -46.78
C LEU A 98 -9.30 -26.55 -46.02
N ILE A 99 -10.61 -26.42 -45.88
CA ILE A 99 -11.47 -27.44 -45.25
C ILE A 99 -11.38 -28.77 -46.01
N GLU A 100 -11.35 -28.72 -47.34
CA GLU A 100 -11.25 -29.92 -48.18
C GLU A 100 -9.85 -30.55 -48.18
N SER A 101 -8.80 -29.75 -47.93
CA SER A 101 -7.40 -30.17 -48.10
C SER A 101 -6.66 -30.44 -46.78
N SER A 102 -7.14 -29.89 -45.66
CA SER A 102 -6.46 -29.95 -44.37
C SER A 102 -6.74 -31.27 -43.65
N SER A 103 -5.69 -31.86 -43.07
CA SER A 103 -5.84 -33.06 -42.23
C SER A 103 -6.23 -32.74 -40.77
N GLN A 104 -6.32 -31.45 -40.42
CA GLN A 104 -6.74 -30.94 -39.10
C GLN A 104 -7.81 -29.85 -39.28
N PRO A 105 -8.60 -29.53 -38.23
CA PRO A 105 -9.54 -28.41 -38.28
C PRO A 105 -8.85 -27.12 -38.74
N VAL A 106 -9.48 -26.42 -39.69
CA VAL A 106 -9.01 -25.12 -40.15
C VAL A 106 -9.44 -24.06 -39.15
N LEU A 107 -8.49 -23.27 -38.67
CA LEU A 107 -8.74 -22.14 -37.79
C LEU A 107 -8.72 -20.85 -38.60
N ARG A 108 -9.73 -19.99 -38.42
CA ARG A 108 -9.78 -18.65 -39.01
C ARG A 108 -9.28 -17.63 -37.99
N HIS A 109 -8.41 -16.74 -38.46
CA HIS A 109 -8.00 -15.54 -37.73
C HIS A 109 -8.76 -14.33 -38.30
N TRP A 110 -9.30 -13.51 -37.41
CA TRP A 110 -10.10 -12.32 -37.72
C TRP A 110 -9.34 -11.01 -37.49
N VAL A 111 -8.32 -10.97 -36.62
CA VAL A 111 -7.50 -9.75 -36.43
C VAL A 111 -6.74 -9.39 -37.71
N VAL A 112 -6.33 -10.42 -38.45
CA VAL A 112 -5.78 -10.35 -39.81
C VAL A 112 -6.40 -11.46 -40.66
N PRO A 113 -6.65 -11.25 -41.97
CA PRO A 113 -7.17 -12.27 -42.88
C PRO A 113 -6.20 -13.45 -43.04
N ALA A 114 -6.31 -14.44 -42.17
CA ALA A 114 -5.44 -15.61 -42.18
C ALA A 114 -6.15 -16.88 -41.74
N PHE A 115 -5.58 -18.02 -42.12
CA PHE A 115 -6.02 -19.34 -41.67
C PHE A 115 -4.85 -20.20 -41.20
N THR A 116 -5.05 -20.97 -40.14
CA THR A 116 -4.15 -22.08 -39.78
C THR A 116 -4.73 -23.37 -40.31
N ALA A 117 -3.92 -24.16 -41.02
CA ALA A 117 -4.29 -25.45 -41.59
C ALA A 117 -3.11 -26.43 -41.57
N THR A 118 -3.37 -27.70 -41.83
CA THR A 118 -2.32 -28.73 -41.90
C THR A 118 -2.41 -29.46 -43.24
N LEU A 119 -1.48 -29.20 -44.16
CA LEU A 119 -1.58 -29.57 -45.57
C LEU A 119 -0.41 -30.46 -46.01
N SER A 120 -0.63 -31.32 -47.00
CA SER A 120 0.50 -32.02 -47.65
C SER A 120 1.29 -31.07 -48.55
N PRO A 121 2.58 -31.35 -48.85
CA PRO A 121 3.40 -30.48 -49.72
C PRO A 121 2.75 -30.18 -51.08
N ASP A 122 2.12 -31.18 -51.71
CA ASP A 122 1.43 -31.01 -52.99
C ASP A 122 0.27 -30.01 -52.88
N ARG A 123 -0.50 -30.06 -51.78
CA ARG A 123 -1.64 -29.15 -51.54
C ARG A 123 -1.18 -27.73 -51.17
N ILE A 124 -0.03 -27.59 -50.53
CA ILE A 124 0.57 -26.27 -50.25
C ILE A 124 0.93 -25.57 -51.58
N LEU A 125 1.55 -26.28 -52.52
CA LEU A 125 1.87 -25.72 -53.83
C LEU A 125 0.59 -25.32 -54.60
N GLU A 126 -0.45 -26.15 -54.56
CA GLU A 126 -1.76 -25.79 -55.15
C GLU A 126 -2.40 -24.56 -54.50
N LEU A 127 -2.24 -24.40 -53.17
CA LEU A 127 -2.74 -23.26 -52.43
C LEU A 127 -2.03 -21.97 -52.83
N THR A 128 -0.71 -22.00 -52.98
CA THR A 128 0.11 -20.82 -53.32
C THR A 128 -0.21 -20.24 -54.70
N ALA A 129 -0.84 -21.04 -55.57
CA ALA A 129 -1.32 -20.61 -56.88
C ALA A 129 -2.75 -20.02 -56.84
N GLN A 130 -3.45 -20.04 -55.70
CA GLN A 130 -4.81 -19.52 -55.59
C GLN A 130 -4.81 -17.99 -55.52
N PRO A 131 -5.65 -17.29 -56.32
CA PRO A 131 -5.80 -15.84 -56.21
C PRO A 131 -6.27 -15.42 -54.81
N GLY A 132 -5.62 -14.41 -54.24
CA GLY A 132 -5.88 -13.87 -52.90
C GLY A 132 -5.05 -14.49 -51.77
N VAL A 133 -4.19 -15.48 -52.05
CA VAL A 133 -3.16 -15.94 -51.10
C VAL A 133 -1.94 -15.03 -51.23
N ARG A 134 -1.55 -14.36 -50.14
CA ARG A 134 -0.37 -13.49 -50.08
C ARG A 134 0.88 -14.28 -49.70
N LEU A 135 0.79 -15.07 -48.64
CA LEU A 135 1.94 -15.76 -48.08
C LEU A 135 1.50 -17.02 -47.32
N VAL A 136 2.22 -18.12 -47.55
CA VAL A 136 2.09 -19.35 -46.76
C VAL A 136 3.41 -19.59 -46.02
N VAL A 137 3.36 -19.55 -44.69
CA VAL A 137 4.50 -19.86 -43.83
C VAL A 137 4.23 -21.11 -43.01
N GLU A 138 5.30 -21.74 -42.56
CA GLU A 138 5.18 -22.79 -41.56
C GLU A 138 4.69 -22.22 -40.24
N ASN A 139 3.79 -22.97 -39.58
CA ASN A 139 3.33 -22.66 -38.24
C ASN A 139 4.40 -23.12 -37.20
N LEU A 140 5.56 -22.46 -37.21
CA LEU A 140 6.74 -22.82 -36.41
C LEU A 140 6.60 -22.45 -34.93
N THR A 141 7.40 -23.14 -34.11
CA THR A 141 7.62 -22.83 -32.70
C THR A 141 8.30 -21.46 -32.53
N LEU A 142 7.82 -20.68 -31.57
CA LEU A 142 8.38 -19.38 -31.19
C LEU A 142 9.19 -19.49 -29.90
N ASP A 143 10.26 -18.70 -29.82
CA ASP A 143 11.14 -18.61 -28.67
C ASP A 143 11.08 -17.21 -28.03
N TYR A 144 11.17 -17.14 -26.70
CA TYR A 144 11.35 -15.86 -25.99
C TYR A 144 12.77 -15.33 -26.15
N VAL A 145 12.96 -14.06 -25.80
CA VAL A 145 14.31 -13.48 -25.67
C VAL A 145 14.87 -13.90 -24.32
N THR A 146 15.68 -14.97 -24.32
CA THR A 146 16.22 -15.55 -23.08
C THR A 146 17.12 -14.58 -22.32
N PRO A 147 16.98 -14.45 -20.99
CA PRO A 147 17.90 -13.67 -20.17
C PRO A 147 19.34 -14.12 -20.35
N VAL A 148 20.25 -13.15 -20.33
CA VAL A 148 21.70 -13.38 -20.47
C VAL A 148 22.32 -13.85 -19.16
N SER A 149 21.74 -13.48 -18.03
CA SER A 149 22.17 -13.92 -16.71
C SER A 149 20.99 -13.94 -15.75
N GLU A 150 21.00 -14.90 -14.82
CA GLU A 150 20.07 -14.98 -13.71
C GLU A 150 20.84 -15.24 -12.40
N SER A 151 20.50 -14.54 -11.33
CA SER A 151 21.06 -14.81 -10.00
C SER A 151 20.05 -14.49 -8.88
N PRO A 152 19.98 -15.30 -7.80
CA PRO A 152 19.01 -15.09 -6.73
C PRO A 152 19.08 -13.68 -6.12
N ALA A 153 17.92 -13.13 -5.75
CA ALA A 153 17.83 -11.86 -5.03
C ALA A 153 17.16 -12.06 -3.67
N SER A 154 17.59 -11.27 -2.67
CA SER A 154 16.88 -11.21 -1.39
C SER A 154 15.62 -10.35 -1.51
N VAL A 155 14.71 -10.52 -0.55
CA VAL A 155 13.66 -9.53 -0.29
C VAL A 155 14.33 -8.21 0.04
N ALA A 156 14.04 -7.17 -0.72
CA ALA A 156 14.46 -5.81 -0.43
C ALA A 156 13.36 -5.10 0.35
N VAL A 157 13.75 -4.12 1.17
CA VAL A 157 12.84 -3.14 1.78
C VAL A 157 13.29 -1.80 1.23
N SER A 158 12.75 -1.42 0.07
CA SER A 158 13.02 -0.13 -0.55
C SER A 158 11.70 0.50 -0.96
N SER A 159 11.44 1.74 -0.53
CA SER A 159 10.24 2.44 -0.95
C SER A 159 10.18 2.66 -2.47
N VAL A 160 11.34 2.70 -3.15
CA VAL A 160 11.49 2.83 -4.61
C VAL A 160 12.75 2.09 -5.09
N SER A 161 12.69 1.36 -6.21
CA SER A 161 13.91 0.76 -6.82
C SER A 161 14.84 1.80 -7.47
N ASN A 162 16.13 1.45 -7.60
CA ASN A 162 17.12 2.34 -8.21
C ASN A 162 16.84 2.62 -9.70
N GLU A 163 16.32 1.62 -10.42
CA GLU A 163 15.95 1.73 -11.82
C GLU A 163 14.78 2.71 -12.00
N LEU A 164 13.76 2.63 -11.13
CA LEU A 164 12.66 3.60 -11.13
C LEU A 164 13.12 5.02 -10.82
N ALA A 165 14.10 5.17 -9.91
CA ALA A 165 14.72 6.46 -9.61
C ALA A 165 15.53 6.99 -10.81
N LEU A 166 16.29 6.13 -11.50
CA LEU A 166 17.06 6.46 -12.70
C LEU A 166 16.15 6.96 -13.83
N LEU A 167 14.99 6.32 -14.01
CA LEU A 167 13.95 6.72 -14.97
C LEU A 167 13.08 7.89 -14.48
N LYS A 168 13.28 8.37 -13.25
CA LYS A 168 12.49 9.42 -12.59
C LYS A 168 10.99 9.12 -12.47
N VAL A 169 10.59 7.86 -12.41
CA VAL A 169 9.19 7.44 -12.23
C VAL A 169 8.50 8.07 -11.01
N PRO A 170 9.16 8.24 -9.84
CA PRO A 170 8.52 8.84 -8.67
C PRO A 170 7.94 10.25 -8.88
N THR A 171 8.40 11.00 -9.87
CA THR A 171 7.82 12.33 -10.18
C THR A 171 6.39 12.23 -10.69
N LEU A 172 6.04 11.13 -11.38
CA LEU A 172 4.67 10.86 -11.81
C LEU A 172 3.81 10.38 -10.63
N TRP A 173 4.40 9.58 -9.73
CA TRP A 173 3.71 9.12 -8.52
C TRP A 173 3.33 10.26 -7.58
N GLN A 174 4.19 11.29 -7.48
CA GLN A 174 3.90 12.52 -6.72
C GLN A 174 2.70 13.27 -7.28
N GLN A 175 2.40 13.11 -8.57
CA GLN A 175 1.18 13.63 -9.22
C GLN A 175 -0.02 12.67 -9.08
N GLY A 176 0.16 11.57 -8.34
CA GLY A 176 -0.87 10.56 -8.09
C GLY A 176 -1.11 9.58 -9.24
N LEU A 177 -0.19 9.52 -10.22
CA LEU A 177 -0.24 8.56 -11.31
C LEU A 177 0.50 7.29 -10.87
N LYS A 178 -0.21 6.20 -10.61
CA LYS A 178 0.36 4.90 -10.19
C LYS A 178 -0.23 3.70 -10.97
N GLY A 179 -1.04 3.97 -11.99
CA GLY A 179 -1.69 2.95 -12.83
C GLY A 179 -3.13 2.63 -12.43
N THR A 180 -3.73 3.33 -11.47
CA THR A 180 -5.09 3.04 -10.99
C THR A 180 -6.11 3.06 -12.15
N GLY A 181 -6.91 2.00 -12.24
CA GLY A 181 -7.96 1.85 -13.25
C GLY A 181 -7.44 1.65 -14.67
N ARG A 182 -6.17 1.27 -14.84
CA ARG A 182 -5.52 0.94 -16.11
C ARG A 182 -5.19 -0.55 -16.19
N LEU A 183 -5.03 -1.06 -17.41
CA LEU A 183 -4.84 -2.49 -17.66
C LEU A 183 -3.59 -2.77 -18.49
N ILE A 184 -2.77 -3.71 -18.03
CA ILE A 184 -1.56 -4.18 -18.72
C ILE A 184 -1.77 -5.62 -19.20
N CYS A 185 -1.24 -5.92 -20.39
CA CYS A 185 -1.12 -7.29 -20.89
C CYS A 185 0.34 -7.64 -21.18
N SER A 186 0.72 -8.89 -20.88
CA SER A 186 2.02 -9.46 -21.26
C SER A 186 1.84 -10.70 -22.11
N PHE A 187 2.60 -10.82 -23.20
CA PHE A 187 2.74 -12.04 -24.00
C PHE A 187 4.08 -12.68 -23.67
N ASP A 188 4.06 -13.70 -22.81
CA ASP A 188 5.26 -14.25 -22.19
C ASP A 188 5.05 -15.72 -21.76
N THR A 189 5.86 -16.24 -20.84
CA THR A 189 5.84 -17.61 -20.33
C THR A 189 4.70 -17.92 -19.35
N GLY A 190 3.87 -16.93 -19.06
CA GLY A 190 2.86 -16.96 -18.00
C GLY A 190 3.23 -16.02 -16.86
N VAL A 191 2.40 -15.95 -15.82
CA VAL A 191 2.66 -15.17 -14.61
C VAL A 191 2.24 -16.00 -13.40
N ASP A 192 3.06 -16.01 -12.36
CA ASP A 192 2.72 -16.62 -11.06
C ASP A 192 1.63 -15.78 -10.37
N TRP A 193 0.37 -16.18 -10.55
CA TRP A 193 -0.80 -15.37 -10.16
C TRP A 193 -0.88 -15.04 -8.66
N ASP A 194 -0.34 -15.91 -7.80
CA ASP A 194 -0.36 -15.76 -6.34
C ASP A 194 0.91 -15.14 -5.76
N HIS A 195 1.81 -14.65 -6.62
CA HIS A 195 3.01 -13.97 -6.18
C HIS A 195 2.65 -12.75 -5.31
N PRO A 196 3.22 -12.58 -4.10
CA PRO A 196 2.79 -11.54 -3.15
C PRO A 196 2.82 -10.10 -3.69
N ALA A 197 3.75 -9.82 -4.61
CA ALA A 197 3.87 -8.50 -5.25
C ALA A 197 2.91 -8.26 -6.45
N LEU A 198 2.16 -9.28 -6.87
CA LEU A 198 1.34 -9.28 -8.10
C LEU A 198 -0.13 -9.67 -7.85
N ALA A 199 -0.39 -10.49 -6.83
CA ALA A 199 -1.65 -11.20 -6.66
C ALA A 199 -2.87 -10.29 -6.50
N ASP A 200 -2.74 -9.20 -5.75
CA ASP A 200 -3.80 -8.21 -5.52
C ASP A 200 -4.21 -7.46 -6.80
N LYS A 201 -3.28 -7.34 -7.75
CA LYS A 201 -3.44 -6.61 -9.02
C LYS A 201 -3.96 -7.49 -10.16
N TRP A 202 -4.07 -8.79 -9.97
CA TRP A 202 -4.57 -9.67 -11.03
C TRP A 202 -6.05 -9.40 -11.29
N ARG A 203 -6.40 -9.10 -12.55
CA ARG A 203 -7.80 -8.82 -12.92
C ARG A 203 -8.71 -10.04 -12.70
N GLY A 204 -8.17 -11.26 -12.70
CA GLY A 204 -8.93 -12.49 -12.43
C GLY A 204 -9.50 -12.59 -11.01
N ASN A 205 -9.12 -11.67 -10.10
CA ASN A 205 -9.78 -11.54 -8.80
C ASN A 205 -11.22 -11.00 -8.91
N SER A 206 -11.56 -10.30 -9.98
CA SER A 206 -12.88 -9.70 -10.20
C SER A 206 -13.57 -10.16 -11.49
N GLU A 207 -12.81 -10.67 -12.46
CA GLU A 207 -13.32 -11.07 -13.78
C GLU A 207 -13.13 -12.57 -14.09
N PRO A 208 -13.89 -13.13 -15.06
CA PRO A 208 -13.72 -14.51 -15.48
C PRO A 208 -12.28 -14.86 -15.91
N LEU A 209 -11.87 -16.11 -15.64
CA LEU A 209 -10.54 -16.59 -16.02
C LEU A 209 -10.25 -16.42 -17.53
N SER A 210 -11.24 -16.71 -18.38
CA SER A 210 -11.08 -16.64 -19.85
C SER A 210 -10.84 -15.22 -20.38
N SER A 211 -11.24 -14.16 -19.64
CA SER A 211 -10.98 -12.77 -20.03
C SER A 211 -9.70 -12.21 -19.42
N THR A 212 -8.98 -12.99 -18.60
CA THR A 212 -7.80 -12.53 -17.86
C THR A 212 -6.56 -13.40 -18.07
N TRP A 213 -6.73 -14.61 -18.59
CA TRP A 213 -5.68 -15.57 -18.90
C TRP A 213 -5.93 -16.24 -20.25
N PHE A 214 -4.98 -16.10 -21.17
CA PHE A 214 -4.99 -16.83 -22.44
C PHE A 214 -3.88 -17.87 -22.48
N SER A 215 -4.26 -19.13 -22.68
CA SER A 215 -3.32 -20.25 -22.82
C SER A 215 -3.95 -21.38 -23.63
N LYS A 216 -3.27 -21.85 -24.67
CA LYS A 216 -3.66 -23.06 -25.41
C LYS A 216 -3.33 -24.36 -24.67
N VAL A 217 -2.47 -24.24 -23.68
CA VAL A 217 -1.88 -25.34 -22.92
C VAL A 217 -2.71 -25.69 -21.71
N ALA A 218 -3.12 -24.65 -20.98
CA ALA A 218 -3.83 -24.75 -19.71
C ALA A 218 -4.90 -23.64 -19.62
N PRO A 219 -5.89 -23.62 -20.53
CA PRO A 219 -6.91 -22.55 -20.58
C PRO A 219 -7.83 -22.51 -19.36
N ASN A 220 -7.96 -23.61 -18.63
CA ASN A 220 -8.87 -23.77 -17.50
C ASN A 220 -8.14 -23.79 -16.15
N GLU A 221 -6.84 -23.50 -16.14
CA GLU A 221 -6.03 -23.42 -14.93
C GLU A 221 -5.70 -21.96 -14.64
N LEU A 222 -5.47 -21.62 -13.36
CA LEU A 222 -5.01 -20.29 -12.99
C LEU A 222 -3.66 -20.00 -13.66
N PRO A 223 -3.34 -18.72 -13.98
CA PRO A 223 -2.08 -18.36 -14.59
C PRO A 223 -0.92 -18.92 -13.76
N TYR A 224 -0.01 -19.65 -14.40
CA TYR A 224 1.22 -20.10 -13.75
C TYR A 224 2.39 -19.84 -14.68
N ASP A 225 3.59 -19.80 -14.11
CA ASP A 225 4.82 -19.58 -14.86
C ASP A 225 5.89 -20.58 -14.46
N ALA A 226 5.99 -21.66 -15.24
CA ALA A 226 6.98 -22.69 -14.98
C ALA A 226 8.41 -22.26 -15.39
N ALA A 227 8.55 -21.28 -16.30
CA ALA A 227 9.85 -20.74 -16.71
C ALA A 227 10.34 -19.69 -15.70
N GLY A 228 9.49 -18.72 -15.35
CA GLY A 228 9.77 -17.62 -14.42
C GLY A 228 9.99 -16.26 -15.11
N HIS A 229 10.11 -16.25 -16.44
CA HIS A 229 10.43 -15.05 -17.22
C HIS A 229 9.27 -14.05 -17.23
N GLY A 230 8.04 -14.50 -17.53
CA GLY A 230 6.87 -13.64 -17.54
C GLY A 230 6.49 -13.09 -16.17
N THR A 231 6.72 -13.85 -15.11
CA THR A 231 6.58 -13.36 -13.71
C THR A 231 7.54 -12.21 -13.43
N HIS A 232 8.79 -12.32 -13.91
CA HIS A 232 9.80 -11.28 -13.76
C HIS A 232 9.42 -10.00 -14.53
N THR A 233 9.03 -10.15 -15.80
CA THR A 233 8.65 -9.00 -16.65
C THR A 233 7.38 -8.31 -16.15
N MET A 234 6.38 -9.06 -15.69
CA MET A 234 5.17 -8.50 -15.07
C MET A 234 5.50 -7.73 -13.77
N GLY A 235 6.43 -8.25 -12.95
CA GLY A 235 6.92 -7.56 -11.77
C GLY A 235 7.52 -6.18 -12.06
N LEU A 236 8.22 -6.00 -13.16
CA LEU A 236 8.78 -4.69 -13.53
C LEU A 236 7.71 -3.69 -13.99
N MET A 237 6.54 -4.18 -14.40
CA MET A 237 5.41 -3.32 -14.74
C MET A 237 4.58 -2.94 -13.50
N VAL A 238 4.24 -3.90 -12.64
CA VAL A 238 3.24 -3.69 -11.56
C VAL A 238 3.66 -4.15 -10.16
N GLY A 239 4.87 -4.69 -9.99
CA GLY A 239 5.33 -5.31 -8.76
C GLY A 239 5.42 -4.36 -7.57
N ALA A 240 4.63 -4.62 -6.53
CA ALA A 240 4.69 -3.87 -5.28
C ALA A 240 4.11 -4.66 -4.10
N THR A 241 4.66 -4.41 -2.91
CA THR A 241 4.16 -4.83 -1.60
C THR A 241 4.09 -3.59 -0.69
N GLU A 242 3.53 -3.72 0.51
CA GLU A 242 3.54 -2.61 1.50
C GLU A 242 4.95 -2.09 1.82
N ALA A 243 5.98 -2.95 1.72
CA ALA A 243 7.36 -2.65 2.11
C ALA A 243 8.30 -2.36 0.92
N ASP A 244 7.89 -2.66 -0.31
CA ASP A 244 8.78 -2.61 -1.48
C ASP A 244 8.01 -2.30 -2.77
N THR A 245 8.42 -1.30 -3.54
CA THR A 245 7.83 -0.95 -4.84
C THR A 245 8.91 -0.87 -5.92
N PHE A 246 8.84 -1.78 -6.90
CA PHE A 246 9.82 -1.90 -7.99
C PHE A 246 9.17 -1.93 -9.39
N GLY A 247 7.85 -2.13 -9.48
CA GLY A 247 7.08 -1.94 -10.69
C GLY A 247 6.77 -0.46 -10.96
N VAL A 248 6.71 -0.07 -12.23
CA VAL A 248 6.43 1.32 -12.64
C VAL A 248 5.01 1.78 -12.30
N ALA A 249 4.02 0.91 -12.51
CA ALA A 249 2.59 1.19 -12.34
C ALA A 249 1.98 0.24 -11.29
N PRO A 250 2.34 0.40 -10.01
CA PRO A 250 2.03 -0.57 -8.95
C PRO A 250 0.54 -0.69 -8.57
N HIS A 251 -0.32 0.17 -9.11
CA HIS A 251 -1.77 0.13 -8.92
C HIS A 251 -2.53 -0.24 -10.21
N ALA A 252 -1.84 -0.59 -11.30
CA ALA A 252 -2.46 -1.11 -12.51
C ALA A 252 -2.89 -2.57 -12.32
N GLN A 253 -3.96 -2.95 -12.99
CA GLN A 253 -4.35 -4.35 -13.09
C GLN A 253 -3.61 -5.03 -14.24
N TRP A 254 -3.45 -6.35 -14.16
CA TRP A 254 -2.83 -7.13 -15.21
C TRP A 254 -3.68 -8.31 -15.68
N ILE A 255 -3.55 -8.60 -16.98
CA ILE A 255 -3.93 -9.83 -17.68
C ILE A 255 -2.71 -10.36 -18.41
N THR A 256 -2.72 -11.63 -18.85
CA THR A 256 -1.56 -12.19 -19.53
C THR A 256 -1.93 -13.30 -20.49
N ALA A 257 -1.15 -13.42 -21.56
CA ALA A 257 -1.20 -14.55 -22.49
C ALA A 257 0.08 -15.38 -22.33
N GLY A 258 -0.08 -16.62 -21.86
CA GLY A 258 0.98 -17.62 -21.83
C GLY A 258 1.17 -18.19 -23.22
N VAL A 259 1.85 -17.47 -24.10
CA VAL A 259 2.05 -17.89 -25.50
C VAL A 259 3.51 -18.07 -25.84
N ILE A 260 4.39 -18.14 -24.85
CA ILE A 260 5.79 -18.50 -25.02
C ILE A 260 6.16 -19.55 -23.96
N ASP A 261 7.11 -20.45 -24.25
CA ASP A 261 7.71 -21.46 -23.35
C ASP A 261 7.18 -21.52 -21.88
N GLN A 262 6.00 -22.13 -21.65
CA GLN A 262 5.42 -22.33 -20.31
C GLN A 262 6.13 -23.47 -19.54
N GLY A 263 7.46 -23.52 -19.57
CA GLY A 263 8.31 -24.51 -18.88
C GLY A 263 8.27 -25.93 -19.47
N ARG A 264 7.89 -26.06 -20.74
CA ARG A 264 7.95 -27.31 -21.52
C ARG A 264 8.13 -26.96 -22.99
N PRO A 265 8.72 -27.82 -23.84
CA PRO A 265 8.73 -27.60 -25.28
C PRO A 265 7.29 -27.52 -25.78
N LEU A 266 6.80 -26.31 -25.98
CA LEU A 266 5.48 -26.11 -26.49
C LEU A 266 5.53 -26.21 -28.01
N GLN A 267 4.53 -26.87 -28.60
CA GLN A 267 4.17 -26.61 -29.98
C GLN A 267 3.45 -25.24 -30.04
N THR A 268 4.03 -24.20 -29.41
CA THR A 268 3.43 -22.87 -29.41
C THR A 268 3.83 -22.18 -30.68
N THR A 269 2.83 -21.90 -31.48
CA THR A 269 3.03 -21.56 -32.87
C THR A 269 2.73 -20.11 -33.18
N LEU A 270 3.11 -19.65 -34.37
CA LEU A 270 2.66 -18.38 -34.91
C LEU A 270 1.14 -18.17 -34.76
N SER A 271 0.34 -19.22 -34.96
CA SER A 271 -1.11 -19.20 -34.76
C SER A 271 -1.52 -18.78 -33.34
N ASP A 272 -0.81 -19.22 -32.30
CA ASP A 272 -1.18 -18.95 -30.91
C ASP A 272 -0.97 -17.46 -30.55
N ILE A 273 0.08 -16.83 -31.10
CA ILE A 273 0.32 -15.40 -30.93
C ILE A 273 -0.75 -14.57 -31.66
N ILE A 274 -1.13 -14.97 -32.87
CA ILE A 274 -2.22 -14.29 -33.59
C ILE A 274 -3.51 -14.37 -32.76
N GLU A 275 -3.81 -15.54 -32.18
CA GLU A 275 -4.96 -15.70 -31.30
C GLU A 275 -4.83 -14.91 -29.99
N ALA A 276 -3.62 -14.73 -29.43
CA ALA A 276 -3.42 -13.88 -28.27
C ALA A 276 -3.67 -12.41 -28.58
N PHE A 277 -3.25 -11.90 -29.74
CA PHE A 277 -3.60 -10.54 -30.17
C PHE A 277 -5.11 -10.36 -30.36
N GLN A 278 -5.79 -11.36 -30.93
CA GLN A 278 -7.25 -11.39 -31.03
C GLN A 278 -7.91 -11.33 -29.66
N TRP A 279 -7.44 -12.17 -28.74
CA TRP A 279 -7.94 -12.22 -27.37
C TRP A 279 -7.70 -10.88 -26.67
N ALA A 280 -6.49 -10.32 -26.73
CA ALA A 280 -6.21 -9.03 -26.08
C ALA A 280 -7.09 -7.88 -26.62
N LEU A 281 -7.54 -7.95 -27.87
CA LEU A 281 -8.43 -6.97 -28.48
C LEU A 281 -9.92 -7.17 -28.12
N ASN A 282 -10.30 -8.38 -27.66
CA ASN A 282 -11.65 -8.71 -27.19
C ASN A 282 -11.62 -9.84 -26.13
N PRO A 283 -11.10 -9.58 -24.91
CA PRO A 283 -10.79 -10.65 -23.95
C PRO A 283 -12.00 -11.46 -23.48
N ASP A 284 -13.14 -10.80 -23.24
CA ASP A 284 -14.38 -11.45 -22.79
C ASP A 284 -15.25 -11.98 -23.96
N GLY A 285 -14.92 -11.61 -25.19
CA GLY A 285 -15.68 -11.95 -26.38
C GLY A 285 -16.87 -11.03 -26.68
N ASP A 286 -17.16 -10.04 -25.84
CA ASP A 286 -18.23 -9.05 -26.00
C ASP A 286 -17.71 -7.78 -26.69
N THR A 287 -18.07 -7.59 -27.95
CA THR A 287 -17.69 -6.40 -28.73
C THR A 287 -18.23 -5.06 -28.20
N SER A 288 -19.10 -5.09 -27.19
CA SER A 288 -19.68 -3.90 -26.56
C SER A 288 -18.87 -3.36 -25.39
N THR A 289 -18.03 -4.18 -24.76
CA THR A 289 -17.09 -3.82 -23.69
C THR A 289 -15.80 -3.24 -24.29
N THR A 290 -15.09 -2.42 -23.49
CA THR A 290 -13.86 -1.73 -23.95
C THR A 290 -12.85 -1.49 -22.83
N ASP A 291 -13.28 -1.64 -21.58
CA ASP A 291 -12.47 -1.48 -20.38
C ASP A 291 -11.59 -2.71 -20.10
N ASP A 292 -11.90 -3.85 -20.71
CA ASP A 292 -11.12 -5.09 -20.71
C ASP A 292 -9.99 -5.12 -21.74
N VAL A 293 -10.00 -4.20 -22.71
CA VAL A 293 -8.92 -4.03 -23.69
C VAL A 293 -7.72 -3.34 -23.05
N PRO A 294 -6.52 -3.97 -23.01
CA PRO A 294 -5.35 -3.47 -22.30
C PRO A 294 -4.78 -2.20 -22.93
N ASP A 295 -4.24 -1.32 -22.11
CA ASP A 295 -3.59 -0.09 -22.55
C ASP A 295 -2.26 -0.36 -23.27
N VAL A 296 -1.61 -1.47 -22.92
CA VAL A 296 -0.32 -1.87 -23.48
C VAL A 296 -0.20 -3.40 -23.55
N ILE A 297 0.47 -3.89 -24.59
CA ILE A 297 0.96 -5.27 -24.68
C ILE A 297 2.49 -5.24 -24.65
N LEU A 298 3.07 -5.88 -23.64
CA LEU A 298 4.50 -6.18 -23.59
C LEU A 298 4.80 -7.46 -24.38
N ASN A 299 5.77 -7.38 -25.30
CA ASN A 299 6.25 -8.50 -26.11
C ASN A 299 7.75 -8.74 -25.85
N SER A 300 8.07 -9.68 -24.97
CA SER A 300 9.45 -10.07 -24.66
C SER A 300 9.89 -11.34 -25.41
N TRP A 301 9.46 -11.44 -26.66
CA TRP A 301 9.72 -12.57 -27.57
C TRP A 301 10.11 -12.06 -28.95
N GLY A 302 10.66 -12.95 -29.79
CA GLY A 302 10.96 -12.61 -31.17
C GLY A 302 11.13 -13.87 -32.03
N VAL A 303 10.72 -13.76 -33.30
CA VAL A 303 10.78 -14.86 -34.26
C VAL A 303 12.24 -15.10 -34.68
N PRO A 304 12.69 -16.36 -34.77
CA PRO A 304 14.01 -16.69 -35.30
C PRO A 304 14.22 -16.18 -36.75
N LYS A 305 15.44 -15.76 -37.07
CA LYS A 305 15.81 -15.34 -38.44
C LYS A 305 15.59 -16.48 -39.44
N GLY A 306 14.99 -16.18 -40.59
CA GLY A 306 14.78 -17.12 -41.69
C GLY A 306 13.40 -17.79 -41.77
N LEU A 307 12.50 -17.57 -40.81
CA LEU A 307 11.10 -18.00 -40.95
C LEU A 307 10.35 -17.17 -41.98
N PHE A 308 10.54 -15.85 -41.92
CA PHE A 308 10.00 -14.91 -42.88
C PHE A 308 11.09 -14.47 -43.86
N ALA A 309 10.67 -14.04 -45.06
CA ALA A 309 11.55 -13.25 -45.90
C ALA A 309 11.97 -11.98 -45.15
N PRO A 310 13.17 -11.43 -45.41
CA PRO A 310 13.54 -10.12 -44.88
C PRO A 310 12.40 -9.12 -45.12
N CYS A 311 12.06 -8.35 -44.08
CA CYS A 311 11.03 -7.30 -44.13
C CYS A 311 9.57 -7.77 -44.28
N ASP A 312 9.22 -9.03 -44.00
CA ASP A 312 7.83 -9.48 -44.11
C ASP A 312 6.85 -8.70 -43.21
N GLU A 313 5.75 -8.21 -43.80
CA GLU A 313 4.80 -7.28 -43.17
C GLU A 313 3.74 -7.97 -42.29
N THR A 314 3.81 -9.29 -42.11
CA THR A 314 2.72 -10.05 -41.49
C THR A 314 2.44 -9.64 -40.05
N PHE A 315 3.48 -9.50 -39.22
CA PHE A 315 3.30 -9.03 -37.85
C PHE A 315 2.98 -7.54 -37.79
N THR A 316 3.45 -6.76 -38.77
CA THR A 316 3.14 -5.33 -38.89
C THR A 316 1.64 -5.12 -39.01
N GLN A 317 0.94 -5.90 -39.86
CA GLN A 317 -0.52 -5.78 -39.99
C GLN A 317 -1.26 -6.05 -38.66
N ILE A 318 -0.83 -7.05 -37.89
CA ILE A 318 -1.44 -7.36 -36.59
C ILE A 318 -1.20 -6.21 -35.61
N VAL A 319 0.03 -5.72 -35.54
CA VAL A 319 0.43 -4.58 -34.69
C VAL A 319 -0.39 -3.33 -35.07
N ASP A 320 -0.50 -3.01 -36.36
CA ASP A 320 -1.27 -1.87 -36.85
C ASP A 320 -2.76 -1.95 -36.44
N VAL A 321 -3.36 -3.15 -36.49
CA VAL A 321 -4.77 -3.34 -36.07
C VAL A 321 -4.95 -3.06 -34.57
N VAL A 322 -4.09 -3.62 -33.72
CA VAL A 322 -4.24 -3.42 -32.27
C VAL A 322 -3.86 -2.00 -31.84
N GLU A 323 -2.90 -1.38 -32.52
CA GLU A 323 -2.53 0.02 -32.28
C GLU A 323 -3.63 0.99 -32.72
N ALA A 324 -4.29 0.73 -33.86
CA ALA A 324 -5.46 1.51 -34.28
C ALA A 324 -6.63 1.44 -33.27
N ALA A 325 -6.78 0.33 -32.54
CA ALA A 325 -7.72 0.22 -31.42
C ALA A 325 -7.26 0.97 -30.17
N GLY A 326 -6.00 1.41 -30.13
CA GLY A 326 -5.38 2.07 -29.00
C GLY A 326 -4.73 1.09 -28.03
N ILE A 327 -4.17 -0.03 -28.46
CA ILE A 327 -3.30 -0.86 -27.63
C ILE A 327 -1.87 -0.54 -28.01
N VAL A 328 -1.07 0.03 -27.11
CA VAL A 328 0.35 0.32 -27.43
C VAL A 328 1.12 -1.01 -27.41
N THR A 329 1.93 -1.30 -28.43
CA THR A 329 2.83 -2.46 -28.41
C THR A 329 4.27 -2.04 -28.11
N ILE A 330 4.91 -2.77 -27.19
CA ILE A 330 6.31 -2.57 -26.80
C ILE A 330 7.05 -3.90 -26.98
N PHE A 331 8.19 -3.87 -27.67
CA PHE A 331 9.01 -5.05 -27.95
C PHE A 331 10.39 -4.95 -27.29
N ALA A 332 10.89 -6.07 -26.79
CA ALA A 332 12.30 -6.21 -26.44
C ALA A 332 13.16 -6.25 -27.73
N ALA A 333 14.25 -5.49 -27.80
CA ALA A 333 15.06 -5.41 -29.03
C ALA A 333 15.76 -6.74 -29.40
N GLY A 334 16.09 -7.58 -28.41
CA GLY A 334 16.82 -8.83 -28.59
C GLY A 334 18.17 -8.83 -27.86
N ASN A 335 18.72 -10.03 -27.66
CA ASN A 335 19.97 -10.25 -26.92
C ASN A 335 21.10 -10.78 -27.84
N GLU A 336 21.05 -10.46 -29.14
CA GLU A 336 21.97 -10.93 -30.19
C GLU A 336 23.05 -9.90 -30.54
N GLY A 337 23.16 -8.81 -29.79
CA GLY A 337 24.25 -7.85 -29.92
C GLY A 337 25.63 -8.50 -29.67
N PRO A 338 26.73 -7.80 -29.98
CA PRO A 338 26.82 -6.37 -30.27
C PRO A 338 26.85 -6.00 -31.77
N ASP A 339 26.67 -6.97 -32.67
CA ASP A 339 26.78 -6.73 -34.10
C ASP A 339 25.58 -5.93 -34.65
N PRO A 340 25.75 -5.11 -35.72
CA PRO A 340 24.63 -4.42 -36.36
C PRO A 340 23.58 -5.38 -36.94
N MET A 341 22.34 -4.90 -37.10
CA MET A 341 21.19 -5.67 -37.64
C MET A 341 20.92 -6.96 -36.84
N SER A 342 21.03 -6.89 -35.52
CA SER A 342 20.87 -8.05 -34.65
C SER A 342 19.48 -8.18 -34.02
N LEU A 343 18.55 -7.25 -34.28
CA LEU A 343 17.18 -7.35 -33.78
C LEU A 343 16.45 -8.59 -34.35
N ARG A 344 15.45 -9.05 -33.60
CA ARG A 344 14.49 -10.07 -34.05
C ARG A 344 13.22 -9.41 -34.58
N SER A 345 12.50 -10.11 -35.44
CA SER A 345 11.16 -9.71 -35.86
C SER A 345 10.13 -10.06 -34.77
N PRO A 346 9.15 -9.20 -34.44
CA PRO A 346 8.79 -7.94 -35.11
C PRO A 346 9.56 -6.68 -34.68
N ALA A 347 10.41 -6.75 -33.66
CA ALA A 347 11.11 -5.58 -33.12
C ALA A 347 12.00 -4.85 -34.15
N ASP A 348 12.44 -5.55 -35.20
CA ASP A 348 13.23 -5.00 -36.29
C ASP A 348 12.40 -4.21 -37.33
N GLN A 349 11.07 -4.26 -37.30
CA GLN A 349 10.21 -3.53 -38.23
C GLN A 349 10.27 -2.02 -37.99
N ALA A 350 10.43 -1.24 -39.06
CA ALA A 350 10.59 0.21 -39.02
C ALA A 350 9.92 0.88 -40.25
N SER A 351 8.67 0.50 -40.54
CA SER A 351 7.91 1.13 -41.63
C SER A 351 7.37 2.52 -41.25
N THR A 352 7.31 2.83 -39.96
CA THR A 352 7.11 4.17 -39.41
C THR A 352 8.16 4.41 -38.30
N PRO A 353 8.36 5.66 -37.84
CA PRO A 353 9.27 5.94 -36.72
C PRO A 353 8.89 5.31 -35.37
N THR A 354 7.70 4.72 -35.27
CA THR A 354 7.09 4.30 -34.01
C THR A 354 6.55 2.87 -34.04
N ASN A 355 6.43 2.23 -35.20
CA ASN A 355 5.86 0.89 -35.26
C ASN A 355 6.83 -0.14 -34.66
N SER A 356 6.26 -1.13 -33.96
CA SER A 356 7.04 -2.16 -33.26
C SER A 356 8.18 -1.58 -32.39
N LEU A 357 7.85 -0.57 -31.57
CA LEU A 357 8.81 0.15 -30.72
C LEU A 357 9.65 -0.83 -29.90
N ALA A 358 10.94 -0.87 -30.21
CA ALA A 358 11.93 -1.76 -29.65
C ALA A 358 12.74 -1.06 -28.56
N VAL A 359 12.99 -1.79 -27.46
CA VAL A 359 13.68 -1.27 -26.29
C VAL A 359 15.01 -2.00 -26.10
N GLY A 360 16.11 -1.25 -26.15
CA GLY A 360 17.45 -1.73 -25.82
C GLY A 360 17.76 -1.67 -24.32
N ALA A 361 18.84 -2.34 -23.89
CA ALA A 361 19.19 -2.48 -22.48
C ALA A 361 20.47 -1.71 -22.12
N VAL A 362 20.39 -0.88 -21.07
CA VAL A 362 21.55 -0.27 -20.41
C VAL A 362 21.74 -0.79 -18.99
N ASN A 363 22.93 -0.60 -18.43
CA ASN A 363 23.18 -0.77 -17.00
C ASN A 363 22.85 0.51 -16.21
N MET A 364 23.08 0.50 -14.90
CA MET A 364 22.84 1.65 -14.02
C MET A 364 23.77 2.84 -14.27
N ASP A 365 24.91 2.63 -14.92
CA ASP A 365 25.84 3.67 -15.36
C ASP A 365 25.46 4.25 -16.73
N LYS A 366 24.33 3.82 -17.30
CA LYS A 366 23.80 4.16 -18.64
C LYS A 366 24.63 3.64 -19.81
N ASP A 367 25.56 2.72 -19.56
CA ASP A 367 26.30 2.04 -20.63
C ASP A 367 25.42 0.98 -21.31
N ILE A 368 25.46 0.93 -22.64
CA ILE A 368 24.76 -0.11 -23.40
C ILE A 368 25.27 -1.51 -23.03
N ALA A 369 24.34 -2.44 -22.78
CA ALA A 369 24.68 -3.82 -22.55
C ALA A 369 25.27 -4.46 -23.82
N SER A 370 26.37 -5.21 -23.68
CA SER A 370 27.04 -5.84 -24.83
C SER A 370 26.14 -6.78 -25.63
N PHE A 371 25.18 -7.43 -24.96
CA PHE A 371 24.19 -8.30 -25.58
C PHE A 371 23.04 -7.55 -26.25
N SER A 372 22.80 -6.28 -25.91
CA SER A 372 21.63 -5.55 -26.42
C SER A 372 21.71 -5.47 -27.94
N SER A 373 20.66 -5.93 -28.62
CA SER A 373 20.61 -5.91 -30.07
C SER A 373 20.63 -4.47 -30.62
N ARG A 374 21.23 -4.31 -31.80
CA ARG A 374 21.54 -3.01 -32.40
C ARG A 374 21.04 -2.90 -33.82
N GLY A 375 20.67 -1.68 -34.18
CA GLY A 375 20.30 -1.31 -35.53
C GLY A 375 21.49 -1.29 -36.49
N PRO A 376 21.28 -0.82 -37.72
CA PRO A 376 19.98 -0.39 -38.25
C PRO A 376 18.99 -1.56 -38.37
N SER A 377 17.72 -1.24 -38.66
CA SER A 377 16.71 -2.26 -38.91
C SER A 377 17.21 -3.28 -39.95
N SER A 378 16.97 -4.58 -39.70
CA SER A 378 17.21 -5.64 -40.70
C SER A 378 16.29 -5.50 -41.91
N CYS A 379 15.20 -4.73 -41.78
CA CYS A 379 14.22 -4.51 -42.82
C CYS A 379 14.56 -3.31 -43.71
N ASP A 380 14.98 -2.20 -43.11
CA ASP A 380 15.46 -1.01 -43.81
C ASP A 380 16.70 -0.47 -43.10
N GLN A 381 17.86 -0.65 -43.74
CA GLN A 381 19.15 -0.24 -43.17
C GLN A 381 19.31 1.28 -43.01
N THR A 382 18.37 2.08 -43.53
CA THR A 382 18.33 3.53 -43.33
C THR A 382 17.58 3.93 -42.07
N GLN A 383 16.81 3.02 -41.48
CA GLN A 383 16.03 3.26 -40.26
C GLN A 383 16.81 2.84 -39.01
N ILE A 384 16.63 3.62 -37.94
CA ILE A 384 17.31 3.41 -36.67
C ILE A 384 16.50 2.47 -35.79
N LYS A 385 17.22 1.57 -35.11
CA LYS A 385 16.72 0.69 -34.04
C LYS A 385 17.84 0.46 -32.99
N PRO A 386 17.52 0.13 -31.73
CA PRO A 386 16.20 0.28 -31.11
C PRO A 386 15.78 1.76 -31.06
N GLU A 387 14.50 2.03 -30.84
CA GLU A 387 13.99 3.40 -30.73
C GLU A 387 14.48 4.14 -29.48
N LEU A 388 14.65 3.41 -28.37
CA LEU A 388 15.11 3.93 -27.09
C LEU A 388 15.69 2.82 -26.22
N VAL A 389 16.26 3.20 -25.07
CA VAL A 389 16.80 2.26 -24.08
C VAL A 389 16.21 2.44 -22.69
N ALA A 390 16.27 1.37 -21.90
CA ALA A 390 15.91 1.37 -20.48
C ALA A 390 16.82 0.41 -19.68
N PRO A 391 16.81 0.46 -18.33
CA PRO A 391 17.61 -0.44 -17.51
C PRO A 391 17.28 -1.90 -17.78
N GLY A 392 18.29 -2.72 -18.08
CA GLY A 392 18.11 -4.12 -18.44
C GLY A 392 19.26 -5.03 -18.00
N VAL A 393 20.15 -4.56 -17.13
CA VAL A 393 21.29 -5.34 -16.60
C VAL A 393 21.16 -5.49 -15.09
N SER A 394 21.18 -6.73 -14.62
CA SER A 394 21.07 -7.08 -13.20
C SER A 394 19.86 -6.42 -12.52
N VAL A 395 18.70 -6.54 -13.16
CA VAL A 395 17.45 -5.96 -12.70
C VAL A 395 16.73 -6.93 -11.76
N ARG A 396 16.37 -6.46 -10.55
CA ARG A 396 15.60 -7.25 -9.59
C ARG A 396 14.10 -7.20 -9.92
N SER A 397 13.45 -8.35 -9.92
CA SER A 397 11.98 -8.47 -10.00
C SER A 397 11.48 -9.75 -9.34
N SER A 398 10.16 -9.95 -9.40
CA SER A 398 9.45 -11.15 -8.98
C SER A 398 10.03 -12.42 -9.62
N GLN A 399 10.02 -13.53 -8.88
CA GLN A 399 10.42 -14.86 -9.33
C GLN A 399 9.30 -15.84 -9.01
N LYS A 400 9.09 -16.83 -9.88
CA LYS A 400 8.16 -17.95 -9.62
C LYS A 400 8.36 -18.55 -8.22
N GLY A 401 7.25 -18.93 -7.58
CA GLY A 401 7.23 -19.43 -6.20
C GLY A 401 7.29 -18.33 -5.15
N GLY A 402 6.88 -17.10 -5.48
CA GLY A 402 6.78 -15.97 -4.56
C GLY A 402 8.11 -15.29 -4.17
N GLY A 403 9.21 -15.60 -4.89
CA GLY A 403 10.55 -15.11 -4.58
C GLY A 403 10.98 -13.88 -5.39
N TYR A 404 12.28 -13.55 -5.36
CA TYR A 404 12.85 -12.50 -6.19
C TYR A 404 14.15 -12.96 -6.84
N THR A 405 14.46 -12.44 -8.03
CA THR A 405 15.72 -12.74 -8.73
C THR A 405 16.22 -11.54 -9.52
N TYR A 406 17.51 -11.50 -9.80
CA TYR A 406 18.12 -10.59 -10.74
C TYR A 406 18.19 -11.23 -12.12
N MET A 407 17.72 -10.53 -13.16
CA MET A 407 17.87 -10.93 -14.56
C MET A 407 18.49 -9.81 -15.40
N SER A 408 19.20 -10.19 -16.47
CA SER A 408 19.71 -9.25 -17.48
C SER A 408 19.17 -9.61 -18.85
N GLY A 409 18.67 -8.62 -19.60
CA GLY A 409 18.15 -8.78 -20.96
C GLY A 409 17.36 -7.55 -21.41
N THR A 410 17.16 -7.39 -22.72
CA THR A 410 16.21 -6.39 -23.24
C THR A 410 14.77 -6.67 -22.79
N SER A 411 14.47 -7.93 -22.44
CA SER A 411 13.22 -8.34 -21.79
C SER A 411 12.99 -7.72 -20.42
N MET A 412 14.03 -7.24 -19.74
CA MET A 412 13.91 -6.49 -18.48
C MET A 412 13.81 -4.98 -18.73
N ALA A 413 14.31 -4.49 -19.87
CA ALA A 413 14.23 -3.08 -20.25
C ALA A 413 12.83 -2.70 -20.77
N ALA A 414 12.25 -3.49 -21.68
CA ALA A 414 10.93 -3.24 -22.27
C ALA A 414 9.77 -3.05 -21.26
N PRO A 415 9.66 -3.84 -20.16
CA PRO A 415 8.64 -3.67 -19.14
C PRO A 415 8.57 -2.26 -18.53
N TYR A 416 9.70 -1.59 -18.35
CA TYR A 416 9.70 -0.23 -17.81
C TYR A 416 8.92 0.73 -18.70
N ILE A 417 9.10 0.59 -20.02
CA ILE A 417 8.40 1.41 -21.01
C ILE A 417 6.92 1.06 -21.06
N ALA A 418 6.57 -0.22 -21.00
CA ALA A 418 5.18 -0.65 -20.94
C ALA A 418 4.47 -0.11 -19.68
N GLY A 419 5.13 -0.12 -18.53
CA GLY A 419 4.61 0.50 -17.32
C GLY A 419 4.45 2.03 -17.43
N LEU A 420 5.35 2.73 -18.11
CA LEU A 420 5.23 4.17 -18.36
C LEU A 420 4.03 4.50 -19.25
N VAL A 421 3.78 3.72 -20.30
CA VAL A 421 2.59 3.86 -21.15
C VAL A 421 1.31 3.88 -20.31
N VAL A 422 1.24 3.05 -19.27
CA VAL A 422 0.07 2.96 -18.39
C VAL A 422 -0.10 4.22 -17.53
N LEU A 423 0.99 4.78 -17.00
CA LEU A 423 0.92 6.06 -16.29
C LEU A 423 0.52 7.21 -17.23
N MET A 424 1.03 7.20 -18.45
CA MET A 424 0.64 8.15 -19.51
C MET A 424 -0.84 8.01 -19.86
N ARG A 425 -1.36 6.78 -19.91
CA ARG A 425 -2.79 6.51 -20.14
C ARG A 425 -3.67 6.93 -18.98
N GLN A 426 -3.18 6.81 -17.74
CA GLN A 426 -3.92 7.30 -16.58
C GLN A 426 -4.06 8.82 -16.64
N TYR A 427 -3.03 9.53 -17.11
CA TYR A 427 -3.08 10.97 -17.32
C TYR A 427 -3.98 11.34 -18.50
N SER A 428 -3.70 10.83 -19.70
CA SER A 428 -4.44 11.14 -20.94
C SER A 428 -5.06 9.87 -21.56
N PRO A 429 -6.27 9.46 -21.13
CA PRO A 429 -6.86 8.16 -21.51
C PRO A 429 -7.13 7.98 -23.00
N ASP A 430 -7.40 9.09 -23.69
CA ASP A 430 -7.77 9.11 -25.10
C ASP A 430 -6.58 9.35 -26.04
N ALA A 431 -5.38 9.59 -25.51
CA ALA A 431 -4.16 9.74 -26.29
C ALA A 431 -3.99 8.54 -27.25
N THR A 432 -3.60 8.87 -28.47
CA THR A 432 -3.34 7.91 -29.55
C THR A 432 -2.03 7.16 -29.28
N VAL A 433 -1.85 6.00 -29.93
CA VAL A 433 -0.60 5.25 -29.78
C VAL A 433 0.58 6.07 -30.29
N GLU A 434 0.41 6.76 -31.42
CA GLU A 434 1.42 7.66 -31.98
C GLU A 434 1.81 8.78 -31.00
N GLU A 435 0.84 9.49 -30.39
CA GLU A 435 1.14 10.54 -29.39
C GLU A 435 1.92 9.99 -28.20
N ILE A 436 1.55 8.81 -27.70
CA ILE A 436 2.24 8.15 -26.58
C ILE A 436 3.67 7.78 -26.96
N LYS A 437 3.87 7.14 -28.12
CA LYS A 437 5.19 6.71 -28.57
C LYS A 437 6.08 7.91 -28.88
N GLN A 438 5.57 8.95 -29.55
CA GLN A 438 6.31 10.19 -29.78
C GLN A 438 6.70 10.88 -28.48
N ALA A 439 5.81 10.92 -27.48
CA ALA A 439 6.15 11.45 -26.17
C ALA A 439 7.27 10.63 -25.48
N LEU A 440 7.27 9.30 -25.59
CA LEU A 440 8.36 8.45 -25.09
C LEU A 440 9.70 8.79 -25.77
N LEU A 441 9.73 8.92 -27.10
CA LEU A 441 10.95 9.22 -27.86
C LEU A 441 11.50 10.62 -27.54
N GLN A 442 10.61 11.62 -27.42
CA GLN A 442 11.00 13.00 -27.12
C GLN A 442 11.39 13.21 -25.64
N ALA A 443 10.93 12.35 -24.74
CA ALA A 443 11.24 12.38 -23.31
C ALA A 443 12.59 11.72 -22.96
N THR A 444 13.45 11.44 -23.91
CA THR A 444 14.73 10.77 -23.68
C THR A 444 15.85 11.75 -23.28
N GLU A 445 16.79 11.25 -22.47
CA GLU A 445 18.14 11.75 -22.34
C GLU A 445 18.99 11.12 -23.46
N ASP A 446 19.47 11.94 -24.38
CA ASP A 446 20.34 11.54 -25.49
C ASP A 446 21.65 10.93 -24.95
N LEU A 447 22.00 9.73 -25.44
CA LEU A 447 23.16 8.97 -25.03
C LEU A 447 23.95 8.52 -26.26
N GLY A 448 25.27 8.45 -26.15
CA GLY A 448 26.11 7.99 -27.26
C GLY A 448 26.44 9.12 -28.24
N ALA A 449 26.16 8.91 -29.52
CA ALA A 449 26.36 9.95 -30.52
C ALA A 449 25.27 11.02 -30.37
N THR A 450 25.53 12.27 -30.74
CA THR A 450 24.50 13.31 -30.64
C THR A 450 23.35 13.00 -31.59
N GLY A 451 22.14 12.93 -31.04
CA GLY A 451 20.92 12.59 -31.76
C GLY A 451 20.71 11.07 -31.88
N GLU A 452 19.62 10.70 -32.55
CA GLU A 452 19.22 9.30 -32.67
C GLU A 452 20.31 8.41 -33.29
N ASP A 453 20.61 7.26 -32.66
CA ASP A 453 21.64 6.33 -33.13
C ASP A 453 21.26 4.83 -33.00
N ASN A 454 21.98 3.96 -33.72
CA ASN A 454 21.72 2.52 -33.80
C ASN A 454 22.09 1.70 -32.54
N ILE A 455 22.47 2.37 -31.45
CA ILE A 455 22.91 1.76 -30.19
C ILE A 455 21.93 2.13 -29.08
N TYR A 456 21.69 3.42 -28.89
CA TYR A 456 20.84 3.97 -27.82
C TYR A 456 19.46 4.44 -28.33
N GLY A 457 19.24 4.47 -29.64
CA GLY A 457 18.05 5.08 -30.22
C GLY A 457 18.03 6.57 -29.92
N ASN A 458 16.88 7.06 -29.45
CA ASN A 458 16.74 8.43 -28.95
C ASN A 458 17.38 8.62 -27.56
N GLY A 459 17.74 7.54 -26.86
CA GLY A 459 18.39 7.56 -25.57
C GLY A 459 17.57 6.94 -24.44
N LEU A 460 17.93 7.28 -23.20
CA LEU A 460 17.29 6.74 -21.99
C LEU A 460 16.05 7.55 -21.63
N VAL A 461 14.89 6.90 -21.48
CA VAL A 461 13.63 7.61 -21.16
C VAL A 461 13.69 8.34 -19.80
N ASP A 462 13.15 9.56 -19.75
CA ASP A 462 12.99 10.38 -18.54
C ASP A 462 11.49 10.62 -18.28
N ALA A 463 10.93 9.91 -17.29
CA ALA A 463 9.51 9.95 -16.98
C ALA A 463 9.01 11.34 -16.56
N SER A 464 9.88 12.20 -16.04
CA SER A 464 9.50 13.54 -15.57
C SER A 464 9.07 14.49 -16.69
N ARG A 465 9.40 14.16 -17.95
CA ARG A 465 9.09 14.97 -19.14
C ARG A 465 7.83 14.52 -19.87
N LEU A 466 7.32 13.32 -19.60
CA LEU A 466 6.27 12.69 -20.41
C LEU A 466 4.96 13.48 -20.46
N LEU A 467 4.47 13.98 -19.31
CA LEU A 467 3.15 14.61 -19.26
C LEU A 467 3.07 15.90 -20.07
N ALA A 468 4.18 16.65 -20.16
CA ALA A 468 4.26 17.88 -20.94
C ALA A 468 4.23 17.65 -22.46
N LEU A 469 4.47 16.40 -22.89
CA LEU A 469 4.50 15.99 -24.30
C LEU A 469 3.19 15.30 -24.73
N LEU A 470 2.28 15.03 -23.79
CA LEU A 470 0.99 14.43 -24.06
C LEU A 470 -0.09 15.48 -24.34
N PRO A 471 -1.12 15.14 -25.13
CA PRO A 471 -2.30 15.97 -25.23
C PRO A 471 -2.97 16.08 -23.86
N LEU A 472 -3.45 17.29 -23.54
CA LEU A 472 -4.19 17.52 -22.31
C LEU A 472 -5.43 16.60 -22.28
N PRO A 473 -5.74 16.01 -21.11
CA PRO A 473 -6.93 15.18 -20.96
C PRO A 473 -8.18 15.97 -21.33
N VAL A 474 -9.14 15.34 -22.01
CA VAL A 474 -10.40 16.01 -22.39
C VAL A 474 -11.28 16.26 -21.16
N SER A 475 -11.26 15.35 -20.18
CA SER A 475 -12.00 15.48 -18.93
C SER A 475 -11.07 15.93 -17.80
N PRO A 476 -11.44 16.93 -16.99
CA PRO A 476 -10.70 17.29 -15.78
C PRO A 476 -10.84 16.21 -14.70
N SER A 477 -9.90 16.14 -13.76
CA SER A 477 -9.95 15.29 -12.58
C SER A 477 -9.46 16.07 -11.37
N PHE A 478 -10.06 15.86 -10.20
CA PHE A 478 -9.79 16.69 -9.04
C PHE A 478 -9.41 15.90 -7.79
N LYS A 479 -8.62 16.54 -6.92
CA LYS A 479 -8.29 16.04 -5.57
C LYS A 479 -8.35 17.17 -4.55
N ILE A 480 -8.85 16.89 -3.36
CA ILE A 480 -8.68 17.79 -2.21
C ILE A 480 -7.24 17.64 -1.70
N THR A 481 -6.53 18.75 -1.67
CA THR A 481 -5.14 18.84 -1.17
C THR A 481 -5.10 19.16 0.32
N SER A 482 -6.01 20.03 0.80
CA SER A 482 -6.14 20.38 2.21
C SER A 482 -7.50 21.01 2.50
N THR A 483 -7.94 20.89 3.75
CA THR A 483 -9.06 21.63 4.33
C THR A 483 -8.57 22.50 5.49
N GLN A 484 -9.15 23.68 5.68
CA GLN A 484 -8.84 24.58 6.80
C GLN A 484 -10.14 25.13 7.40
N VAL A 485 -10.28 25.00 8.72
CA VAL A 485 -11.35 25.64 9.48
C VAL A 485 -10.91 27.07 9.82
N SER A 486 -11.84 28.03 9.75
CA SER A 486 -11.59 29.43 10.08
C SER A 486 -11.30 29.66 11.57
N ASP A 487 -10.90 30.89 11.92
CA ASP A 487 -10.63 31.36 13.30
C ASP A 487 -9.48 30.63 14.01
N ASP A 488 -9.77 29.71 14.92
CA ASP A 488 -8.77 28.97 15.71
C ASP A 488 -8.38 27.61 15.09
N GLY A 489 -9.00 27.25 13.95
CA GLY A 489 -8.72 26.02 13.22
C GLY A 489 -9.44 24.78 13.77
N ILE A 490 -10.34 24.93 14.74
CA ILE A 490 -11.09 23.84 15.36
C ILE A 490 -12.58 24.11 15.18
N ALA A 491 -13.33 23.11 14.70
CA ALA A 491 -14.77 23.21 14.54
C ALA A 491 -15.49 22.70 15.79
N TRP A 492 -15.77 23.58 16.76
CA TRP A 492 -16.31 23.20 18.06
C TRP A 492 -17.78 22.73 17.99
N PRO A 493 -18.23 21.83 18.88
CA PRO A 493 -19.65 21.53 19.02
C PRO A 493 -20.49 22.80 19.27
N GLY A 494 -21.56 23.00 18.48
CA GLY A 494 -22.44 24.17 18.60
C GLY A 494 -21.99 25.41 17.85
N GLU A 495 -20.79 25.40 17.26
CA GLU A 495 -20.20 26.55 16.57
C GLU A 495 -20.64 26.64 15.09
N GLU A 496 -20.69 27.88 14.60
CA GLU A 496 -20.72 28.22 13.17
C GLU A 496 -19.31 28.63 12.73
N PHE A 497 -18.76 27.98 11.70
CA PHE A 497 -17.41 28.19 11.21
C PHE A 497 -17.36 28.17 9.67
N GLY A 498 -16.30 28.79 9.13
CA GLY A 498 -15.93 28.70 7.73
C GLY A 498 -14.99 27.53 7.45
N LEU A 499 -15.22 26.80 6.35
CA LEU A 499 -14.35 25.74 5.86
C LEU A 499 -13.79 26.13 4.48
N ASP A 500 -12.48 26.33 4.40
CA ASP A 500 -11.75 26.53 3.14
C ASP A 500 -11.23 25.19 2.61
N ILE A 501 -11.36 24.97 1.30
CA ILE A 501 -10.93 23.73 0.63
C ILE A 501 -9.98 24.08 -0.50
N LEU A 502 -8.79 23.47 -0.52
CA LEU A 502 -7.83 23.55 -1.62
C LEU A 502 -7.98 22.32 -2.51
N ILE A 503 -8.28 22.52 -3.78
CA ILE A 503 -8.35 21.43 -4.77
C ILE A 503 -7.22 21.53 -5.80
N ASN A 504 -6.86 20.39 -6.37
CA ASN A 504 -5.88 20.25 -7.43
C ASN A 504 -6.49 19.51 -8.64
N ASN A 505 -6.35 20.10 -9.83
CA ASN A 505 -6.55 19.48 -11.14
C ASN A 505 -5.20 19.40 -11.87
N PRO A 506 -4.51 18.25 -11.84
CA PRO A 506 -3.20 18.08 -12.47
C PRO A 506 -3.14 18.43 -13.96
N ALA A 507 -4.27 18.29 -14.67
CA ALA A 507 -4.34 18.55 -16.09
C ALA A 507 -4.30 20.05 -16.45
N GLY A 508 -4.68 20.95 -15.54
CA GLY A 508 -4.77 22.39 -15.83
C GLY A 508 -5.67 22.72 -17.04
N ASN A 509 -6.59 21.82 -17.38
CA ASN A 509 -7.45 21.87 -18.56
C ASN A 509 -8.79 22.58 -18.29
N ILE A 510 -8.94 23.21 -17.12
CA ILE A 510 -10.13 23.97 -16.73
C ILE A 510 -9.71 25.23 -15.97
N ALA A 511 -10.36 26.36 -16.27
CA ALA A 511 -10.03 27.64 -15.65
C ALA A 511 -10.87 27.92 -14.39
N GLU A 512 -12.10 27.41 -14.36
CA GLU A 512 -13.10 27.71 -13.34
C GLU A 512 -14.00 26.51 -13.08
N VAL A 513 -14.28 26.26 -11.80
CA VAL A 513 -15.17 25.20 -11.31
C VAL A 513 -16.01 25.75 -10.16
N ILE A 514 -17.26 25.28 -10.06
CA ILE A 514 -18.13 25.51 -8.90
C ILE A 514 -18.14 24.23 -8.06
N GLY A 515 -17.82 24.33 -6.77
CA GLY A 515 -17.95 23.21 -5.84
C GLY A 515 -19.15 23.39 -4.92
N VAL A 516 -20.01 22.38 -4.86
CA VAL A 516 -21.17 22.29 -3.97
C VAL A 516 -20.90 21.26 -2.87
N LEU A 517 -20.92 21.67 -1.62
CA LEU A 517 -20.64 20.86 -0.44
C LEU A 517 -21.94 20.35 0.18
N GLU A 518 -22.06 19.04 0.33
CA GLU A 518 -23.17 18.38 1.00
C GLU A 518 -22.68 17.46 2.11
N THR A 519 -23.57 17.16 3.06
CA THR A 519 -23.36 16.13 4.08
C THR A 519 -24.68 15.45 4.41
N GLY A 520 -24.63 14.13 4.62
CA GLY A 520 -25.75 13.35 5.13
C GLY A 520 -25.73 13.21 6.65
N THR A 521 -24.71 13.73 7.35
CA THR A 521 -24.54 13.57 8.79
C THR A 521 -25.58 14.40 9.55
N ALA A 522 -26.43 13.72 10.31
CA ALA A 522 -27.42 14.40 11.16
C ALA A 522 -26.73 15.30 12.20
N GLY A 523 -27.28 16.49 12.42
CA GLY A 523 -26.72 17.48 13.34
C GLY A 523 -25.72 18.45 12.70
N VAL A 524 -25.50 18.37 11.39
CA VAL A 524 -24.68 19.33 10.64
C VAL A 524 -25.58 20.16 9.72
N VAL A 525 -25.39 21.48 9.73
CA VAL A 525 -26.10 22.41 8.84
C VAL A 525 -25.07 23.13 7.96
N VAL A 526 -25.13 22.92 6.65
CA VAL A 526 -24.36 23.71 5.68
C VAL A 526 -25.20 24.93 5.30
N MET A 527 -24.77 26.11 5.76
CA MET A 527 -25.44 27.39 5.57
C MET A 527 -25.04 28.07 4.26
N SER A 528 -23.81 27.84 3.80
CA SER A 528 -23.33 28.24 2.48
C SER A 528 -22.61 27.04 1.86
N ASP A 529 -23.27 26.43 0.89
CA ASP A 529 -22.92 25.16 0.28
C ASP A 529 -22.13 25.30 -1.02
N SER A 530 -21.88 26.52 -1.52
CA SER A 530 -21.26 26.72 -2.83
C SER A 530 -20.06 27.67 -2.77
N ALA A 531 -18.98 27.30 -3.47
CA ALA A 531 -17.81 28.15 -3.67
C ALA A 531 -17.23 27.99 -5.10
N THR A 532 -16.71 29.08 -5.65
CA THR A 532 -15.97 29.08 -6.93
C THR A 532 -14.50 28.76 -6.70
N TYR A 533 -13.91 28.02 -7.62
CA TYR A 533 -12.49 27.69 -7.69
C TYR A 533 -11.91 28.26 -8.99
N LEU A 534 -11.01 29.24 -8.88
CA LEU A 534 -10.32 29.85 -10.02
C LEU A 534 -8.89 29.32 -10.11
N PHE A 535 -8.64 28.47 -11.10
CA PHE A 535 -7.31 27.93 -11.38
C PHE A 535 -6.43 28.95 -12.13
N GLY A 536 -7.05 29.81 -12.93
CA GLY A 536 -6.34 30.67 -13.89
C GLY A 536 -5.83 29.88 -15.11
N VAL A 537 -5.27 30.59 -16.09
CA VAL A 537 -4.81 29.97 -17.34
C VAL A 537 -3.60 29.07 -17.05
N GLY A 538 -3.78 27.76 -17.18
CA GLY A 538 -2.74 26.76 -16.96
C GLY A 538 -2.43 26.47 -15.48
N GLY A 539 -3.22 26.97 -14.54
CA GLY A 539 -3.07 26.64 -13.12
C GLY A 539 -3.64 25.25 -12.81
N SER A 540 -3.01 24.54 -11.87
CA SER A 540 -3.41 23.20 -11.47
C SER A 540 -4.03 23.15 -10.07
N SER A 541 -4.01 24.22 -9.29
CA SER A 541 -4.59 24.25 -7.95
C SER A 541 -5.41 25.51 -7.73
N ALA A 542 -6.48 25.39 -6.95
CA ALA A 542 -7.36 26.50 -6.61
C ALA A 542 -7.92 26.32 -5.18
N LEU A 543 -7.84 27.39 -4.39
CA LEU A 543 -8.54 27.49 -3.11
C LEU A 543 -9.98 27.96 -3.37
N SER A 544 -10.93 27.51 -2.54
CA SER A 544 -12.28 28.07 -2.50
C SER A 544 -12.22 29.59 -2.35
N MET A 545 -12.89 30.33 -3.25
CA MET A 545 -12.89 31.81 -3.20
C MET A 545 -13.66 32.39 -2.01
N ALA A 546 -14.54 31.58 -1.42
CA ALA A 546 -15.23 31.87 -0.18
C ALA A 546 -15.30 30.57 0.63
N PRO A 547 -15.18 30.65 1.97
CA PRO A 547 -15.32 29.48 2.83
C PRO A 547 -16.77 28.98 2.82
N TYR A 548 -16.95 27.66 2.85
CA TYR A 548 -18.25 27.04 3.13
C TYR A 548 -18.64 27.37 4.57
N GLN A 549 -19.87 27.84 4.80
CA GLN A 549 -20.35 28.14 6.16
C GLN A 549 -21.08 26.94 6.70
N ILE A 550 -20.60 26.39 7.81
CA ILE A 550 -21.07 25.14 8.41
C ILE A 550 -21.35 25.39 9.89
N ARG A 551 -22.40 24.77 10.41
CA ARG A 551 -22.68 24.74 11.84
C ARG A 551 -22.84 23.31 12.33
N TYR A 552 -22.14 23.00 13.41
CA TYR A 552 -22.29 21.74 14.15
C TYR A 552 -23.29 21.92 15.29
N ASP A 553 -24.16 20.94 15.50
CA ASP A 553 -25.06 20.93 16.66
C ASP A 553 -24.25 20.81 17.97
N SER A 554 -24.73 21.44 19.03
CA SER A 554 -24.08 21.41 20.35
C SER A 554 -24.11 20.04 21.01
N GLY A 555 -24.88 19.09 20.48
CA GLY A 555 -24.95 17.71 20.96
C GLY A 555 -23.81 16.82 20.49
N PHE A 556 -22.95 17.28 19.58
CA PHE A 556 -21.77 16.51 19.19
C PHE A 556 -20.78 16.40 20.34
N HIS A 557 -20.04 15.29 20.32
CA HIS A 557 -18.88 15.09 21.18
C HIS A 557 -17.60 15.32 20.38
N HIS A 558 -16.54 15.63 21.10
CA HIS A 558 -15.18 15.72 20.60
C HIS A 558 -14.77 14.45 19.86
N GLY A 559 -14.11 14.60 18.71
CA GLY A 559 -13.65 13.51 17.85
C GLY A 559 -14.72 12.88 16.97
N HIS A 560 -15.97 13.36 16.99
CA HIS A 560 -16.99 12.86 16.06
C HIS A 560 -16.59 13.16 14.61
N THR A 561 -16.74 12.17 13.72
CA THR A 561 -16.42 12.32 12.29
C THR A 561 -17.65 12.71 11.49
N VAL A 562 -17.49 13.67 10.57
CA VAL A 562 -18.55 14.15 9.68
C VAL A 562 -18.18 13.84 8.24
N ASP A 563 -19.04 13.11 7.54
CA ASP A 563 -18.83 12.78 6.13
C ASP A 563 -19.33 13.91 5.24
N PHE A 564 -18.46 14.42 4.38
CA PHE A 564 -18.77 15.44 3.39
C PHE A 564 -18.59 14.92 1.97
N VAL A 565 -19.39 15.46 1.06
CA VAL A 565 -19.29 15.23 -0.38
C VAL A 565 -19.20 16.59 -1.09
N LEU A 566 -18.13 16.78 -1.86
CA LEU A 566 -17.91 17.96 -2.69
C LEU A 566 -18.22 17.60 -4.15
N TYR A 567 -19.32 18.13 -4.68
CA TYR A 567 -19.71 18.02 -6.07
C TYR A 567 -19.09 19.16 -6.89
N LEU A 568 -18.29 18.83 -7.89
CA LEU A 568 -17.64 19.79 -8.77
C LEU A 568 -18.41 19.89 -10.08
N GLN A 569 -18.70 21.12 -10.51
CA GLN A 569 -19.53 21.43 -11.67
C GLN A 569 -18.92 22.54 -12.52
N THR A 570 -19.26 22.60 -13.80
CA THR A 570 -18.98 23.76 -14.65
C THR A 570 -19.83 24.95 -14.22
N PRO A 571 -19.46 26.20 -14.59
CA PRO A 571 -20.29 27.37 -14.34
C PRO A 571 -21.72 27.28 -14.89
N GLU A 572 -21.94 26.45 -15.91
CA GLU A 572 -23.26 26.18 -16.52
C GLU A 572 -24.04 25.03 -15.85
N GLY A 573 -23.49 24.41 -14.78
CA GLY A 573 -24.13 23.33 -14.03
C GLY A 573 -23.89 21.92 -14.59
N GLY A 574 -22.90 21.73 -15.47
CA GLY A 574 -22.49 20.40 -15.92
C GLY A 574 -21.67 19.69 -14.85
N SER A 575 -22.02 18.46 -14.49
CA SER A 575 -21.24 17.67 -13.51
C SER A 575 -19.83 17.36 -14.05
N LEU A 576 -18.81 17.54 -13.21
CA LEU A 576 -17.41 17.26 -13.51
C LEU A 576 -16.86 16.11 -12.68
N ASP A 577 -17.00 16.18 -11.35
CA ASP A 577 -16.42 15.21 -10.43
C ASP A 577 -17.11 15.25 -9.06
N THR A 578 -16.89 14.24 -8.22
CA THR A 578 -17.43 14.15 -6.86
C THR A 578 -16.35 13.61 -5.92
N ILE A 579 -16.02 14.38 -4.88
CA ILE A 579 -14.97 14.03 -3.92
C ILE A 579 -15.57 13.88 -2.53
N ALA A 580 -15.41 12.70 -1.90
CA ALA A 580 -15.78 12.48 -0.50
C ALA A 580 -14.59 12.75 0.44
N PHE A 581 -14.85 13.35 1.60
CA PHE A 581 -13.85 13.58 2.64
C PHE A 581 -14.48 13.63 4.03
N VAL A 582 -13.67 13.53 5.09
CA VAL A 582 -14.13 13.49 6.48
C VAL A 582 -13.67 14.74 7.22
N GLY A 583 -14.58 15.42 7.90
CA GLY A 583 -14.29 16.45 8.90
C GLY A 583 -14.33 15.89 10.32
N THR A 584 -13.77 16.63 11.29
CA THR A 584 -13.74 16.23 12.70
C THR A 584 -14.35 17.33 13.57
N VAL A 585 -15.22 16.94 14.50
CA VAL A 585 -15.81 17.86 15.49
C VAL A 585 -14.88 18.02 16.68
N GLY A 586 -14.56 19.27 17.00
CA GLY A 586 -13.71 19.68 18.12
C GLY A 586 -12.32 19.04 18.09
N VAL A 587 -11.70 18.95 19.26
CA VAL A 587 -10.43 18.26 19.44
C VAL A 587 -10.64 16.76 19.65
N PRO A 588 -10.15 15.87 18.78
CA PRO A 588 -10.27 14.43 19.00
C PRO A 588 -9.48 13.99 20.25
N PRO A 589 -9.96 12.98 21.00
CA PRO A 589 -9.21 12.41 22.11
C PRO A 589 -7.88 11.87 21.59
N SER A 590 -6.83 12.02 22.39
CA SER A 590 -5.46 11.67 21.97
C SER A 590 -5.11 10.19 22.13
N GLY A 591 -6.10 9.37 22.44
CA GLY A 591 -5.97 7.94 22.72
C GLY A 591 -7.34 7.34 22.98
N HIS A 592 -7.38 6.21 23.66
CA HIS A 592 -8.58 5.46 23.91
C HIS A 592 -9.26 5.85 25.23
N ILE A 593 -10.55 5.56 25.31
CA ILE A 593 -11.37 5.74 26.51
C ILE A 593 -12.00 4.38 26.84
N ALA A 594 -11.98 4.00 28.12
CA ALA A 594 -12.69 2.84 28.65
C ALA A 594 -13.59 3.25 29.81
N ASP A 595 -14.63 2.47 30.09
CA ASP A 595 -15.53 2.73 31.21
C ASP A 595 -15.42 1.61 32.26
N HIS A 596 -15.20 2.01 33.51
CA HIS A 596 -15.60 1.20 34.66
C HIS A 596 -17.12 1.31 34.81
N SER A 597 -17.79 0.19 35.07
CA SER A 597 -19.23 0.16 35.32
C SER A 597 -19.54 -0.92 36.35
N SER A 598 -19.87 -0.49 37.56
CA SER A 598 -20.44 -1.35 38.61
C SER A 598 -21.96 -1.17 38.66
N SER A 599 -22.61 -1.80 39.64
CA SER A 599 -24.03 -1.59 39.94
C SER A 599 -24.37 -0.16 40.36
N ARG A 600 -23.38 0.63 40.79
CA ARG A 600 -23.59 1.97 41.36
C ARG A 600 -22.72 3.06 40.73
N ILE A 601 -21.47 2.77 40.36
CA ILE A 601 -20.55 3.76 39.78
C ILE A 601 -20.28 3.47 38.30
N GLY A 602 -20.43 4.49 37.46
CA GLY A 602 -19.84 4.55 36.13
C GLY A 602 -18.68 5.55 36.16
N PHE A 603 -17.53 5.20 35.57
CA PHE A 603 -16.41 6.13 35.46
C PHE A 603 -15.61 5.89 34.19
N SER A 604 -15.35 6.93 33.41
CA SER A 604 -14.50 6.83 32.21
C SER A 604 -13.03 7.11 32.52
N VAL A 605 -12.16 6.22 32.05
CA VAL A 605 -10.69 6.30 32.14
C VAL A 605 -10.06 6.41 30.76
N SER A 606 -8.84 6.94 30.68
CA SER A 606 -8.08 7.09 29.43
C SER A 606 -6.63 6.62 29.54
N ASP A 607 -6.02 6.35 28.38
CA ASP A 607 -4.56 6.19 28.20
C ASP A 607 -3.84 7.52 27.88
N PHE A 608 -4.49 8.66 28.13
CA PHE A 608 -3.88 10.00 28.03
C PHE A 608 -4.12 10.86 29.28
N ALA A 609 -4.42 10.24 30.41
CA ALA A 609 -4.50 10.83 31.75
C ALA A 609 -5.52 11.98 31.92
N GLN A 610 -6.53 12.04 31.05
CA GLN A 610 -7.74 12.86 31.21
C GLN A 610 -8.91 11.99 31.66
N PHE A 611 -9.83 12.56 32.44
CA PHE A 611 -10.98 11.84 32.96
C PHE A 611 -12.20 12.76 32.98
N GLY A 612 -13.39 12.17 32.89
CA GLY A 612 -14.64 12.94 32.71
C GLY A 612 -14.91 13.22 31.25
N PHE A 613 -15.30 12.18 30.49
CA PHE A 613 -15.63 12.27 29.06
C PHE A 613 -17.13 12.24 28.78
N GLY A 614 -17.95 12.29 29.83
CA GLY A 614 -19.41 12.26 29.75
C GLY A 614 -19.98 13.55 29.19
N THR A 615 -21.21 13.50 28.71
CA THR A 615 -21.96 14.70 28.31
C THR A 615 -21.95 15.74 29.45
N GLY A 616 -21.76 17.02 29.09
CA GLY A 616 -21.64 18.11 30.06
C GLY A 616 -20.23 18.32 30.63
N SER A 617 -19.28 17.39 30.41
CA SER A 617 -17.87 17.60 30.78
C SER A 617 -17.14 18.54 29.82
N LEU A 618 -16.00 19.08 30.26
CA LEU A 618 -15.08 19.84 29.41
C LEU A 618 -14.58 19.03 28.23
N TYR A 619 -14.34 17.72 28.43
CA TYR A 619 -13.75 16.87 27.40
C TYR A 619 -14.77 16.27 26.45
N ASN A 620 -16.00 16.00 26.92
CA ASN A 620 -17.13 15.39 26.20
C ASN A 620 -16.71 14.64 24.93
N ALA A 621 -16.07 13.48 25.10
CA ALA A 621 -15.44 12.70 24.03
C ALA A 621 -16.06 11.30 23.88
N GLY A 622 -17.32 11.13 24.31
CA GLY A 622 -18.10 9.90 24.11
C GLY A 622 -18.00 8.85 25.23
N GLY A 623 -17.43 9.17 26.39
CA GLY A 623 -17.44 8.30 27.57
C GLY A 623 -18.69 8.47 28.44
N LYS A 624 -18.82 7.67 29.51
CA LYS A 624 -19.88 7.84 30.53
C LYS A 624 -19.66 9.02 31.48
N GLY A 625 -18.40 9.42 31.71
CA GLY A 625 -18.03 10.32 32.80
C GLY A 625 -18.18 9.65 34.18
N LEU A 626 -18.35 10.42 35.26
CA LEU A 626 -18.70 9.87 36.58
C LEU A 626 -20.21 9.81 36.72
N ARG A 627 -20.79 8.65 36.99
CA ARG A 627 -22.23 8.50 37.25
C ARG A 627 -22.44 7.71 38.52
N VAL A 628 -23.42 8.13 39.31
CA VAL A 628 -23.79 7.50 40.58
C VAL A 628 -25.24 7.05 40.53
N ASP A 629 -25.48 5.76 40.77
CA ASP A 629 -26.81 5.14 40.81
C ASP A 629 -27.66 5.46 39.56
N GLY A 630 -27.01 5.58 38.39
CA GLY A 630 -27.65 5.88 37.11
C GLY A 630 -27.89 7.37 36.84
N SER A 631 -27.31 8.27 37.62
CA SER A 631 -27.35 9.72 37.39
C SER A 631 -26.79 10.13 36.03
N ASP A 632 -27.00 11.40 35.68
CA ASP A 632 -26.19 12.08 34.66
C ASP A 632 -24.72 12.17 35.11
N ASN A 633 -23.85 12.61 34.20
CA ASN A 633 -22.43 12.78 34.49
C ASN A 633 -22.22 13.87 35.56
N LEU A 634 -21.54 13.52 36.65
CA LEU A 634 -21.22 14.37 37.78
C LEU A 634 -19.76 14.86 37.78
N LEU A 635 -18.98 14.55 36.73
CA LEU A 635 -17.58 14.96 36.61
C LEU A 635 -17.41 15.87 35.40
N TYR A 636 -17.15 17.15 35.65
CA TYR A 636 -16.87 18.13 34.62
C TYR A 636 -15.46 17.96 34.05
N GLU A 637 -14.47 17.73 34.93
CA GLU A 637 -13.07 17.51 34.55
C GLU A 637 -12.32 16.76 35.64
N ALA A 638 -11.45 15.83 35.25
CA ALA A 638 -10.32 15.44 36.07
C ALA A 638 -9.07 15.13 35.26
N GLY A 639 -7.91 15.28 35.90
CA GLY A 639 -6.62 15.06 35.26
C GLY A 639 -5.44 15.14 36.23
N ILE A 640 -4.27 14.71 35.77
CA ILE A 640 -3.02 14.75 36.53
C ILE A 640 -2.16 15.95 36.14
N VAL A 641 -1.33 16.37 37.08
CA VAL A 641 -0.24 17.31 36.87
C VAL A 641 1.02 16.75 37.53
N LEU A 642 2.11 16.65 36.78
CA LEU A 642 3.42 16.19 37.26
C LEU A 642 4.46 17.25 36.91
N GLY A 643 5.27 17.67 37.88
CA GLY A 643 6.21 18.76 37.64
C GLY A 643 7.38 18.80 38.60
N ARG A 644 8.44 19.49 38.16
CA ARG A 644 9.58 19.90 39.01
C ARG A 644 9.63 21.39 39.27
N ASN A 645 9.07 22.16 38.35
CA ASN A 645 8.87 23.61 38.38
C ASN A 645 7.92 23.98 37.23
N ALA A 646 7.53 25.25 37.11
CA ALA A 646 6.62 25.71 36.06
C ALA A 646 7.12 25.50 34.61
N LEU A 647 8.43 25.30 34.38
CA LEU A 647 8.98 25.02 33.05
C LEU A 647 8.98 23.52 32.73
N GLN A 648 9.38 22.68 33.68
CA GLN A 648 9.32 21.21 33.59
C GLN A 648 8.04 20.70 34.27
N LEU A 649 6.93 20.79 33.54
CA LEU A 649 5.60 20.46 34.00
C LEU A 649 4.80 19.81 32.86
N SER A 650 4.14 18.72 33.17
CA SER A 650 3.30 17.96 32.26
C SER A 650 1.89 17.86 32.85
N SER A 651 0.88 18.16 32.06
CA SER A 651 -0.49 18.37 32.52
C SER A 651 -1.51 17.81 31.54
N SER A 652 -2.58 17.25 32.09
CA SER A 652 -3.75 16.86 31.31
C SER A 652 -4.99 17.72 31.58
N ILE A 653 -4.88 18.75 32.42
CA ILE A 653 -6.00 19.63 32.76
C ILE A 653 -6.04 20.88 31.87
N ARG A 654 -7.18 21.59 31.89
CA ARG A 654 -7.52 22.79 31.11
C ARG A 654 -6.43 23.86 31.06
N ASP A 655 -6.50 24.70 30.03
CA ASP A 655 -5.53 25.78 29.78
C ASP A 655 -5.70 26.99 30.72
N ALA A 656 -4.91 28.04 30.48
CA ALA A 656 -4.96 29.28 31.25
C ALA A 656 -6.25 30.09 31.06
N GLN A 657 -7.05 29.75 30.05
CA GLN A 657 -8.35 30.36 29.74
C GLN A 657 -9.52 29.46 30.18
N GLY A 658 -9.25 28.31 30.78
CA GLY A 658 -10.27 27.35 31.23
C GLY A 658 -10.82 26.46 30.11
N ARG A 659 -10.14 26.37 28.97
CA ARG A 659 -10.58 25.62 27.78
C ARG A 659 -9.95 24.24 27.72
N TYR A 660 -10.56 23.36 26.91
CA TYR A 660 -10.01 22.05 26.57
C TYR A 660 -8.56 22.21 26.10
N GLN A 661 -7.64 21.53 26.77
CA GLN A 661 -6.27 21.40 26.35
C GLN A 661 -6.00 19.93 26.02
N VAL A 662 -5.35 19.68 24.89
CA VAL A 662 -4.80 18.36 24.56
C VAL A 662 -3.82 17.95 25.67
N SER A 663 -3.96 16.72 26.18
CA SER A 663 -3.09 16.21 27.23
C SER A 663 -1.61 16.22 26.83
N ASP A 664 -0.72 16.58 27.76
CA ASP A 664 0.73 16.45 27.56
C ASP A 664 1.17 14.96 27.54
N TYR A 665 0.31 14.04 27.96
CA TYR A 665 0.60 12.60 28.10
C TYR A 665 0.13 11.80 26.90
N GLU A 666 1.05 11.20 26.16
CA GLU A 666 0.79 10.31 25.03
C GLU A 666 0.82 8.84 25.46
N PRO A 667 -0.08 7.98 24.94
CA PRO A 667 -0.09 6.56 25.24
C PRO A 667 1.24 5.88 24.83
N THR A 668 1.91 5.21 25.75
CA THR A 668 3.00 4.25 25.45
C THR A 668 2.52 2.81 25.47
N VAL A 669 1.44 2.57 26.20
CA VAL A 669 0.68 1.32 26.24
C VAL A 669 -0.80 1.71 26.24
N ASP A 670 -1.52 1.30 25.19
CA ASP A 670 -2.96 1.53 25.08
C ASP A 670 -3.71 0.94 26.28
N LEU A 671 -4.91 1.47 26.54
CA LEU A 671 -5.80 0.93 27.57
C LEU A 671 -5.99 -0.59 27.41
N SER A 672 -5.66 -1.34 28.46
CA SER A 672 -5.83 -2.79 28.46
C SER A 672 -7.31 -3.18 28.42
N THR A 673 -7.62 -4.33 27.81
CA THR A 673 -8.90 -5.00 28.08
C THR A 673 -8.99 -5.34 29.56
N SER A 674 -10.15 -5.09 30.17
CA SER A 674 -10.32 -5.25 31.61
C SER A 674 -10.06 -6.70 32.07
N THR A 675 -9.23 -6.88 33.10
CA THR A 675 -8.97 -8.21 33.71
C THR A 675 -9.60 -8.28 35.10
N ILE A 676 -10.15 -9.44 35.46
CA ILE A 676 -10.74 -9.66 36.79
C ILE A 676 -9.75 -10.48 37.63
N ASP A 677 -9.40 -10.01 38.82
CA ASP A 677 -8.55 -10.74 39.79
C ASP A 677 -9.34 -11.82 40.57
N GLU A 678 -8.66 -12.55 41.47
CA GLU A 678 -9.31 -13.61 42.26
C GLU A 678 -10.31 -13.04 43.30
N GLU A 679 -10.16 -11.76 43.63
CA GLU A 679 -10.94 -10.98 44.60
C GLU A 679 -12.12 -10.21 43.98
N GLY A 680 -12.33 -10.34 42.66
CA GLY A 680 -13.42 -9.71 41.90
C GLY A 680 -13.17 -8.26 41.47
N GLY A 681 -11.95 -7.76 41.61
CA GLY A 681 -11.48 -6.46 41.12
C GLY A 681 -11.30 -6.47 39.61
N LEU A 682 -11.87 -5.48 38.94
CA LEU A 682 -11.74 -5.24 37.50
C LEU A 682 -10.65 -4.21 37.26
N HIS A 683 -9.52 -4.65 36.70
CA HIS A 683 -8.33 -3.85 36.46
C HIS A 683 -8.30 -3.34 35.03
N VAL A 684 -7.99 -2.06 34.87
CA VAL A 684 -7.70 -1.41 33.60
C VAL A 684 -6.37 -0.69 33.73
N THR A 685 -5.45 -0.93 32.80
CA THR A 685 -4.08 -0.39 32.85
C THR A 685 -3.77 0.43 31.61
N ALA A 686 -2.90 1.43 31.76
CA ALA A 686 -2.40 2.25 30.66
C ALA A 686 -0.99 2.76 30.96
N GLY A 687 -0.20 3.03 29.93
CA GLY A 687 1.14 3.62 30.02
C GLY A 687 1.19 4.98 29.34
N TYR A 688 1.94 5.91 29.91
CA TYR A 688 2.08 7.28 29.40
C TYR A 688 3.54 7.72 29.31
N ALA A 689 3.82 8.54 28.30
CA ALA A 689 4.97 9.42 28.24
C ALA A 689 4.51 10.87 28.11
N ASP A 690 5.22 11.82 28.71
CA ASP A 690 4.92 13.25 28.61
C ASP A 690 5.55 13.92 27.39
N SER A 691 5.63 13.18 26.27
CA SER A 691 6.27 13.58 25.01
C SER A 691 5.72 14.87 24.41
N ARG A 692 4.47 15.26 24.75
CA ARG A 692 3.83 16.50 24.27
C ARG A 692 4.09 17.71 25.16
N SER A 693 4.68 17.51 26.34
CA SER A 693 5.15 18.60 27.19
C SER A 693 6.26 19.40 26.49
N GLU A 694 6.26 20.72 26.66
CA GLU A 694 7.29 21.60 26.10
C GLU A 694 8.71 21.22 26.57
N ILE A 695 8.82 20.80 27.83
CA ILE A 695 10.06 20.28 28.41
C ILE A 695 9.72 19.00 29.20
N PRO A 696 9.78 17.82 28.53
CA PRO A 696 9.45 16.54 29.15
C PRO A 696 10.33 16.24 30.37
N ILE A 697 9.74 15.54 31.33
CA ILE A 697 10.43 14.95 32.48
C ILE A 697 10.81 13.53 32.06
N PRO A 698 12.05 13.06 32.29
CA PRO A 698 12.47 11.73 31.86
C PRO A 698 11.89 10.63 32.77
N ILE A 699 10.56 10.49 32.72
CA ILE A 699 9.75 9.62 33.54
C ILE A 699 8.77 8.87 32.65
N GLU A 700 8.52 7.62 32.99
CA GLU A 700 7.44 6.83 32.38
C GLU A 700 6.37 6.64 33.45
N LEU A 701 5.11 6.89 33.09
CA LEU A 701 3.97 6.71 33.99
C LEU A 701 3.20 5.46 33.59
N THR A 702 2.77 4.68 34.58
CA THR A 702 1.79 3.61 34.41
C THR A 702 0.62 3.87 35.33
N GLN A 703 -0.59 3.82 34.79
CA GLN A 703 -1.83 3.85 35.56
C GLN A 703 -2.42 2.46 35.66
N GLU A 704 -2.98 2.17 36.82
CA GLU A 704 -3.94 1.10 37.01
C GLU A 704 -5.18 1.66 37.72
N THR A 705 -6.35 1.35 37.19
CA THR A 705 -7.65 1.65 37.82
C THR A 705 -8.39 0.37 38.13
N ILE A 706 -8.97 0.30 39.33
CA ILE A 706 -9.61 -0.92 39.86
C ILE A 706 -11.01 -0.58 40.36
N SER A 707 -12.01 -1.30 39.87
CA SER A 707 -13.39 -1.24 40.36
C SER A 707 -13.89 -2.63 40.74
N TYR A 708 -14.77 -2.76 41.72
CA TYR A 708 -15.30 -4.06 42.14
C TYR A 708 -16.75 -4.25 41.69
N VAL A 709 -17.07 -5.45 41.20
CA VAL A 709 -18.42 -5.78 40.70
C VAL A 709 -19.43 -5.85 41.85
N ASP A 710 -18.99 -6.35 43.01
CA ASP A 710 -19.84 -6.61 44.19
C ASP A 710 -19.85 -5.45 45.20
N ASP A 711 -18.95 -4.48 45.06
CA ASP A 711 -18.72 -3.37 45.99
C ASP A 711 -18.56 -2.05 45.20
N GLY A 712 -19.70 -1.42 44.88
CA GLY A 712 -19.82 -0.45 43.79
C GLY A 712 -19.54 1.01 44.15
N GLY A 713 -19.06 1.29 45.35
CA GLY A 713 -18.99 2.65 45.91
C GLY A 713 -17.67 3.40 45.69
N PHE A 714 -16.69 2.81 45.01
CA PHE A 714 -15.39 3.45 44.81
C PHE A 714 -14.62 2.90 43.61
N ILE A 715 -13.61 3.66 43.17
CA ILE A 715 -12.63 3.26 42.16
C ILE A 715 -11.25 3.66 42.65
N ILE A 716 -10.33 2.70 42.68
CA ILE A 716 -8.94 2.91 43.09
C ILE A 716 -8.13 3.32 41.86
N PHE A 717 -7.28 4.34 42.04
CA PHE A 717 -6.30 4.81 41.06
C PHE A 717 -4.90 4.58 41.61
N ARG A 718 -4.04 3.97 40.81
CA ARG A 718 -2.62 3.79 41.10
C ARG A 718 -1.82 4.37 39.96
N PHE A 719 -0.85 5.23 40.28
CA PHE A 719 0.11 5.76 39.33
C PHE A 719 1.51 5.36 39.76
N GLN A 720 2.19 4.59 38.93
CA GLN A 720 3.59 4.27 39.08
C GLN A 720 4.43 5.15 38.17
N MET A 721 5.37 5.87 38.76
CA MET A 721 6.26 6.80 38.06
C MET A 721 7.67 6.24 38.07
N ARG A 722 8.23 5.93 36.90
CA ARG A 722 9.55 5.34 36.76
C ARG A 722 10.56 6.36 36.23
N ASN A 723 11.67 6.52 36.93
CA ASN A 723 12.78 7.36 36.47
C ASN A 723 13.55 6.67 35.34
N MET A 724 13.62 7.30 34.16
CA MET A 724 14.28 6.75 32.97
C MET A 724 15.74 7.21 32.81
N THR A 725 16.34 7.72 33.89
CA THR A 725 17.74 8.16 33.93
C THR A 725 18.53 7.36 34.97
N PRO A 726 19.87 7.31 34.87
CA PRO A 726 20.70 6.65 35.90
C PRO A 726 20.89 7.49 37.17
N GLY A 727 20.50 8.77 37.17
CA GLY A 727 20.67 9.68 38.29
C GLY A 727 19.40 9.87 39.11
N TRP A 728 19.49 10.56 40.24
CA TRP A 728 18.32 10.98 41.01
C TRP A 728 17.51 12.03 40.25
N LEU A 729 16.20 11.82 40.16
CA LEU A 729 15.24 12.88 39.83
C LEU A 729 14.66 13.43 41.13
N THR A 730 14.98 14.68 41.45
CA THR A 730 14.57 15.34 42.70
C THR A 730 13.61 16.49 42.43
N GLY A 731 12.82 16.82 43.46
CA GLY A 731 11.88 17.92 43.41
C GLY A 731 10.68 17.60 42.53
N LEU A 732 10.29 16.33 42.44
CA LEU A 732 9.10 15.92 41.70
C LEU A 732 7.86 16.16 42.58
N HIS A 733 6.79 16.60 41.94
CA HIS A 733 5.48 16.83 42.55
C HIS A 733 4.41 16.22 41.67
N PHE A 734 3.48 15.49 42.26
CA PHE A 734 2.31 14.92 41.57
C PHE A 734 1.05 15.53 42.17
N GLY A 735 0.05 15.78 41.33
CA GLY A 735 -1.30 16.02 41.81
C GLY A 735 -2.39 15.63 40.83
N PHE A 736 -3.60 15.54 41.37
CA PHE A 736 -4.81 15.13 40.69
C PHE A 736 -5.92 16.15 40.98
N LEU A 737 -6.50 16.71 39.92
CA LEU A 737 -7.60 17.66 39.98
C LEU A 737 -8.92 16.96 39.70
N THR A 738 -9.98 17.34 40.41
CA THR A 738 -11.37 16.98 40.10
C THR A 738 -12.28 18.19 40.21
N ASP A 739 -13.17 18.33 39.25
CA ASP A 739 -14.28 19.29 39.21
C ASP A 739 -15.59 18.49 39.16
N PHE A 740 -16.19 18.24 40.33
CA PHE A 740 -17.46 17.53 40.42
C PHE A 740 -18.62 18.53 40.32
N ASP A 741 -19.66 18.17 39.57
CA ASP A 741 -20.80 19.03 39.28
C ASP A 741 -22.07 18.41 39.88
N LEU A 742 -22.37 18.74 41.15
CA LEU A 742 -23.42 18.09 41.97
C LEU A 742 -24.77 18.86 42.06
N ASP A 743 -24.87 20.08 41.52
CA ASP A 743 -26.07 20.96 41.35
C ASP A 743 -26.49 21.93 42.51
N ILE A 744 -27.21 22.99 42.10
CA ILE A 744 -27.38 24.42 42.51
C ILE A 744 -28.05 24.86 43.83
N ALA A 745 -27.51 24.49 45.00
CA ALA A 745 -27.73 25.30 46.23
C ALA A 745 -26.50 25.54 47.12
N GLY A 746 -25.31 25.16 46.64
CA GLY A 746 -24.03 25.45 47.26
C GLY A 746 -23.24 24.18 47.48
N ASP A 747 -22.35 23.87 46.54
CA ASP A 747 -21.35 22.84 46.80
C ASP A 747 -20.51 23.29 47.99
N GLN A 748 -20.35 22.37 48.92
CA GLN A 748 -19.41 22.51 50.01
C GLN A 748 -18.39 21.40 49.87
N VAL A 749 -17.12 21.76 49.96
CA VAL A 749 -16.05 20.80 50.16
C VAL A 749 -15.84 20.64 51.66
N VAL A 750 -15.61 19.42 52.13
CA VAL A 750 -15.26 19.11 53.52
C VAL A 750 -13.98 18.28 53.51
N TYR A 751 -13.08 18.56 54.45
CA TYR A 751 -11.89 17.76 54.68
C TYR A 751 -11.94 17.11 56.07
N ASP A 752 -11.75 15.79 56.11
CA ASP A 752 -11.56 15.02 57.33
C ASP A 752 -10.13 14.48 57.37
N ASP A 753 -9.34 15.01 58.31
CA ASP A 753 -7.94 14.64 58.55
C ASP A 753 -7.81 13.20 59.05
N GLY A 754 -8.73 12.73 59.89
CA GLY A 754 -8.70 11.38 60.47
C GLY A 754 -8.97 10.29 59.43
N ALA A 755 -9.79 10.60 58.43
CA ALA A 755 -10.07 9.70 57.32
C ALA A 755 -9.19 9.97 56.07
N ALA A 756 -8.33 11.00 56.10
CA ALA A 756 -7.61 11.55 54.95
C ALA A 756 -8.49 11.58 53.67
N LEU A 757 -9.68 12.17 53.83
CA LEU A 757 -10.75 12.21 52.86
C LEU A 757 -11.17 13.66 52.64
N MET A 758 -11.21 14.10 51.38
CA MET A 758 -11.86 15.34 50.99
C MET A 758 -13.06 15.01 50.10
N TYR A 759 -14.23 15.55 50.41
CA TYR A 759 -15.45 15.26 49.66
C TYR A 759 -16.31 16.50 49.44
N GLN A 760 -17.11 16.45 48.39
CA GLN A 760 -18.08 17.46 48.01
C GLN A 760 -19.50 16.98 48.33
N THR A 761 -20.35 17.92 48.74
CA THR A 761 -21.78 17.69 48.99
C THR A 761 -22.59 18.85 48.41
N GLY A 762 -23.69 18.52 47.73
CA GLY A 762 -24.63 19.47 47.15
C GLY A 762 -26.07 19.06 47.48
N GLY A 763 -26.69 19.73 48.45
CA GLY A 763 -28.09 19.49 48.84
C GLY A 763 -28.40 18.04 49.23
N ASP A 764 -29.46 17.47 48.65
CA ASP A 764 -29.89 16.07 48.84
C ASP A 764 -29.23 15.09 47.84
N GLY A 765 -28.21 15.52 47.09
CA GLY A 765 -27.48 14.71 46.11
C GLY A 765 -26.44 13.76 46.71
N PRO A 766 -25.79 12.91 45.89
CA PRO A 766 -24.74 12.02 46.36
C PRO A 766 -23.51 12.82 46.83
N LEU A 767 -22.80 12.28 47.81
CA LEU A 767 -21.48 12.75 48.21
C LEU A 767 -20.43 12.07 47.34
N VAL A 768 -19.45 12.84 46.87
CA VAL A 768 -18.33 12.34 46.06
C VAL A 768 -17.04 12.87 46.65
N GLY A 769 -16.04 12.00 46.84
CA GLY A 769 -14.78 12.40 47.46
C GLY A 769 -13.55 11.66 46.94
N LEU A 770 -12.41 12.15 47.40
CA LEU A 770 -11.08 11.61 47.17
C LEU A 770 -10.48 11.17 48.50
N VAL A 771 -10.15 9.89 48.63
CA VAL A 771 -9.45 9.33 49.78
C VAL A 771 -8.00 9.03 49.40
N SER A 772 -7.05 9.51 50.21
CA SER A 772 -5.63 9.17 50.01
C SER A 772 -5.33 7.75 50.48
N LEU A 773 -4.65 6.97 49.64
CA LEU A 773 -4.25 5.59 49.95
C LEU A 773 -2.73 5.46 50.13
N LYS A 774 -1.92 6.14 49.29
CA LYS A 774 -0.45 6.09 49.37
C LYS A 774 0.22 7.33 48.79
N ASN A 775 1.19 7.87 49.54
CA ASN A 775 2.09 8.97 49.12
C ASN A 775 1.36 10.24 48.63
N LEU A 776 0.20 10.57 49.21
CA LEU A 776 -0.62 11.74 48.88
C LEU A 776 -1.17 12.35 50.17
N ASP A 777 -0.54 13.40 50.69
CA ASP A 777 -0.80 13.83 52.07
C ASP A 777 -1.45 15.22 52.15
N SER A 778 -1.67 15.88 51.01
CA SER A 778 -2.17 17.27 50.97
C SER A 778 -3.36 17.43 50.03
N PHE A 779 -4.36 18.14 50.53
CA PHE A 779 -5.61 18.42 49.82
C PHE A 779 -5.82 19.93 49.64
N LYS A 780 -6.52 20.34 48.57
CA LYS A 780 -6.92 21.72 48.39
C LYS A 780 -8.30 21.85 47.76
N SER A 781 -9.12 22.75 48.31
CA SER A 781 -10.36 23.21 47.69
C SER A 781 -10.15 24.55 46.98
N LEU A 782 -10.75 24.72 45.80
CA LEU A 782 -10.64 25.93 44.98
C LEU A 782 -12.02 26.38 44.49
N ASP A 783 -12.27 27.69 44.48
CA ASP A 783 -13.39 28.27 43.74
C ASP A 783 -13.11 28.24 42.23
N ASN A 784 -14.01 27.61 41.48
CA ASN A 784 -13.98 27.50 40.02
C ASN A 784 -14.57 28.76 39.37
N GLY A 785 -15.49 29.45 40.06
CA GLY A 785 -16.18 30.63 39.57
C GLY A 785 -17.10 30.37 38.37
N ALA A 786 -18.06 31.28 38.14
CA ALA A 786 -19.07 31.12 37.10
C ALA A 786 -18.53 31.05 35.65
N ALA A 787 -17.30 31.54 35.42
CA ALA A 787 -16.66 31.52 34.10
C ALA A 787 -15.70 30.34 33.90
N LYS A 788 -15.61 29.41 34.88
CA LYS A 788 -14.63 28.31 34.96
C LYS A 788 -13.18 28.81 34.98
N ARG A 789 -12.50 28.62 36.11
CA ARG A 789 -11.14 29.15 36.35
C ARG A 789 -10.12 28.45 35.43
N GLY A 790 -9.29 29.21 34.74
CA GLY A 790 -8.13 28.70 34.01
C GLY A 790 -6.85 28.62 34.85
N PHE A 791 -5.87 27.85 34.38
CA PHE A 791 -4.58 27.65 35.07
C PHE A 791 -3.39 27.86 34.14
N SER A 792 -2.55 28.85 34.45
CA SER A 792 -1.23 28.96 33.81
C SER A 792 -0.30 27.85 34.30
N ARG A 793 0.82 27.60 33.60
CA ARG A 793 1.82 26.61 34.05
C ARG A 793 2.36 26.90 35.47
N ALA A 794 2.46 28.18 35.83
CA ALA A 794 2.84 28.58 37.19
C ALA A 794 1.74 28.21 38.21
N ASP A 795 0.48 28.52 37.90
CA ASP A 795 -0.65 28.13 38.76
C ASP A 795 -0.72 26.61 38.94
N LYS A 796 -0.55 25.85 37.85
CA LYS A 796 -0.54 24.37 37.88
C LYS A 796 0.57 23.82 38.77
N PHE A 797 1.78 24.40 38.72
CA PHE A 797 2.87 23.99 39.60
C PHE A 797 2.63 24.36 41.06
N ASP A 798 2.12 25.56 41.32
CA ASP A 798 1.80 26.02 42.69
C ASP A 798 0.71 25.16 43.35
N LEU A 799 -0.16 24.52 42.58
CA LEU A 799 -1.15 23.55 43.09
C LEU A 799 -0.53 22.24 43.56
N ILE A 800 0.47 21.71 42.85
CA ILE A 800 1.15 20.44 43.21
C ILE A 800 2.31 20.64 44.21
N ALA A 801 2.81 21.86 44.35
CA ALA A 801 3.91 22.22 45.24
C ALA A 801 3.46 22.63 46.66
N LEU A 802 2.20 22.35 47.02
CA LEU A 802 1.69 22.67 48.35
C LEU A 802 2.26 21.75 49.42
N ASP A 803 2.75 22.33 50.51
CA ASP A 803 3.34 21.59 51.63
C ASP A 803 2.33 21.27 52.76
N ALA A 804 1.06 21.69 52.61
CA ALA A 804 0.01 21.46 53.61
C ALA A 804 -1.40 21.54 53.00
N THR A 805 -2.34 20.80 53.60
CA THR A 805 -3.77 20.86 53.26
C THR A 805 -4.34 22.28 53.43
N GLN A 806 -5.02 22.77 52.39
CA GLN A 806 -5.68 24.08 52.36
C GLN A 806 -7.17 23.90 52.07
N HIS A 807 -7.99 24.02 53.10
CA HIS A 807 -9.44 23.94 53.00
C HIS A 807 -10.08 25.18 53.63
N ASP A 808 -11.07 25.77 52.94
CA ASP A 808 -11.88 26.85 53.48
C ASP A 808 -13.35 26.37 53.60
N PRO A 809 -13.82 26.06 54.82
CA PRO A 809 -15.19 25.60 55.05
C PRO A 809 -16.25 26.67 54.74
N GLY A 810 -15.86 27.93 54.51
CA GLY A 810 -16.75 29.02 54.12
C GLY A 810 -16.93 29.17 52.60
N LEU A 811 -16.17 28.43 51.79
CA LEU A 811 -16.34 28.43 50.33
C LEU A 811 -17.64 27.71 49.95
N THR A 812 -18.44 28.36 49.11
CA THR A 812 -19.68 27.83 48.54
C THR A 812 -19.77 28.25 47.09
N GLY A 813 -20.25 27.38 46.21
CA GLY A 813 -20.40 27.71 44.79
C GLY A 813 -20.12 26.51 43.91
N ASP A 814 -19.32 26.72 42.87
CA ASP A 814 -18.76 25.70 41.98
C ASP A 814 -17.30 25.49 42.40
N LEU A 815 -17.00 24.31 42.95
CA LEU A 815 -15.75 24.05 43.64
C LEU A 815 -14.98 22.90 43.01
N MET A 816 -13.65 23.03 42.98
CA MET A 816 -12.74 21.96 42.59
C MET A 816 -11.98 21.42 43.80
N MET A 817 -11.63 20.14 43.74
CA MET A 817 -10.75 19.49 44.70
C MET A 817 -9.43 19.12 44.04
N PHE A 818 -8.36 19.15 44.83
CA PHE A 818 -7.02 18.82 44.38
C PHE A 818 -6.31 17.97 45.43
N LEU A 819 -5.74 16.86 45.00
CA LEU A 819 -4.95 15.94 45.83
C LEU A 819 -3.50 15.96 45.34
N ASN A 820 -2.51 16.03 46.25
CA ASN A 820 -1.10 16.09 45.85
C ASN A 820 -0.15 15.36 46.80
N SER A 821 1.04 15.04 46.29
CA SER A 821 2.07 14.24 46.95
C SER A 821 3.06 15.02 47.81
N GLY A 822 3.07 16.36 47.72
CA GLY A 822 4.26 17.14 48.09
C GLY A 822 5.50 16.75 47.26
N SER A 823 6.68 17.18 47.72
CA SER A 823 7.94 16.95 47.01
C SER A 823 8.54 15.57 47.28
N PHE A 824 8.89 14.84 46.23
CA PHE A 824 9.59 13.57 46.32
C PHE A 824 10.76 13.46 45.34
N ALA A 825 11.52 12.36 45.47
CA ALA A 825 12.63 12.04 44.59
C ALA A 825 12.60 10.56 44.23
N ILE A 826 13.05 10.23 43.03
CA ILE A 826 13.15 8.86 42.52
C ILE A 826 14.60 8.59 42.13
N GLN A 827 15.18 7.51 42.65
CA GLN A 827 16.51 7.05 42.25
C GLN A 827 16.51 6.61 40.78
N GLY A 828 17.67 6.65 40.13
CA GLY A 828 17.80 6.22 38.74
C GLY A 828 17.29 4.80 38.50
N TRP A 829 16.44 4.64 37.48
CA TRP A 829 15.75 3.40 37.08
C TRP A 829 14.71 2.86 38.05
N ASP A 830 14.53 3.50 39.21
CA ASP A 830 13.56 3.11 40.23
C ASP A 830 12.18 3.73 39.95
N SER A 831 11.19 3.38 40.77
CA SER A 831 9.83 3.91 40.68
C SER A 831 9.28 4.41 42.00
N ASN A 832 8.34 5.36 41.94
CA ASN A 832 7.50 5.74 43.07
C ASN A 832 6.03 5.53 42.70
N GLU A 833 5.22 5.10 43.66
CA GLU A 833 3.79 4.89 43.49
C GLU A 833 3.02 5.94 44.30
N VAL A 834 1.98 6.52 43.69
CA VAL A 834 0.93 7.27 44.38
C VAL A 834 -0.40 6.59 44.14
N ALA A 835 -1.25 6.54 45.17
CA ALA A 835 -2.56 5.90 45.07
C ALA A 835 -3.62 6.64 45.86
N PHE A 836 -4.82 6.70 45.29
CA PHE A 836 -6.02 7.28 45.89
C PHE A 836 -7.27 6.54 45.39
N ALA A 837 -8.42 6.80 45.98
CA ALA A 837 -9.69 6.35 45.42
C ALA A 837 -10.70 7.49 45.30
N VAL A 838 -11.47 7.44 44.22
CA VAL A 838 -12.73 8.19 44.10
C VAL A 838 -13.80 7.39 44.82
N VAL A 839 -14.46 7.97 45.82
CA VAL A 839 -15.46 7.32 46.67
C VAL A 839 -16.78 8.07 46.58
N ILE A 840 -17.88 7.33 46.66
CA ILE A 840 -19.24 7.88 46.61
C ILE A 840 -20.04 7.44 47.83
N GLY A 841 -21.08 8.19 48.20
CA GLY A 841 -22.03 7.79 49.23
C GLY A 841 -23.34 8.56 49.10
N THR A 842 -24.46 7.91 49.43
CA THR A 842 -25.78 8.57 49.54
C THR A 842 -25.94 9.32 50.86
N ASP A 843 -25.15 8.95 51.87
CA ASP A 843 -24.98 9.68 53.11
C ASP A 843 -23.52 9.61 53.58
N LEU A 844 -23.22 10.32 54.67
CA LEU A 844 -21.87 10.34 55.24
C LEU A 844 -21.41 8.96 55.71
N ALA A 845 -22.29 8.15 56.28
CA ALA A 845 -21.90 6.85 56.82
C ALA A 845 -21.43 5.92 55.70
N GLU A 846 -22.18 5.88 54.60
CA GLU A 846 -21.82 5.12 53.41
C GLU A 846 -20.54 5.65 52.74
N LEU A 847 -20.35 6.97 52.67
CA LEU A 847 -19.12 7.56 52.12
C LEU A 847 -17.87 7.11 52.92
N TYR A 848 -17.94 7.16 54.25
CA TYR A 848 -16.84 6.72 55.11
C TYR A 848 -16.62 5.20 55.04
N GLU A 849 -17.68 4.41 54.94
CA GLU A 849 -17.61 2.96 54.74
C GLU A 849 -16.90 2.63 53.42
N ASN A 850 -17.29 3.26 52.31
CA ASN A 850 -16.65 3.08 51.02
C ASN A 850 -15.20 3.56 51.00
N ALA A 851 -14.87 4.64 51.71
CA ALA A 851 -13.48 5.08 51.89
C ALA A 851 -12.64 4.06 52.67
N GLN A 852 -13.23 3.42 53.68
CA GLN A 852 -12.57 2.33 54.42
C GLN A 852 -12.42 1.08 53.53
N HIS A 853 -13.45 0.67 52.80
CA HIS A 853 -13.36 -0.46 51.87
C HIS A 853 -12.31 -0.25 50.79
N ALA A 854 -12.18 0.97 50.25
CA ALA A 854 -11.14 1.31 49.29
C ALA A 854 -9.73 1.09 49.88
N ARG A 855 -9.51 1.47 51.16
CA ARG A 855 -8.26 1.21 51.88
C ARG A 855 -8.02 -0.28 52.07
N GLU A 856 -9.01 -1.01 52.58
CA GLU A 856 -8.88 -2.45 52.83
C GLU A 856 -8.59 -3.22 51.53
N ARG A 857 -9.24 -2.86 50.42
CA ARG A 857 -8.99 -3.46 49.10
C ARG A 857 -7.62 -3.09 48.54
N PHE A 858 -7.18 -1.84 48.71
CA PHE A 858 -5.83 -1.43 48.33
C PHE A 858 -4.77 -2.17 49.15
N ASP A 859 -4.97 -2.29 50.46
CA ASP A 859 -4.10 -3.03 51.36
C ASP A 859 -4.09 -4.52 51.02
N LEU A 860 -5.22 -5.14 50.66
CA LEU A 860 -5.28 -6.54 50.19
C LEU A 860 -4.54 -6.74 48.86
N ALA A 861 -4.74 -5.85 47.90
CA ALA A 861 -4.05 -5.89 46.61
C ALA A 861 -2.53 -5.65 46.75
N THR A 862 -2.11 -4.89 47.77
CA THR A 862 -0.70 -4.68 48.12
C THR A 862 -0.17 -5.68 49.16
N ALA A 863 -1.03 -6.44 49.84
CA ALA A 863 -0.67 -7.45 50.85
C ALA A 863 -0.06 -8.72 50.23
N VAL A 864 -0.16 -8.88 48.90
CA VAL A 864 0.67 -9.84 48.16
C VAL A 864 2.15 -9.36 48.07
N ASP A 865 2.45 -8.12 48.48
CA ASP A 865 3.80 -7.54 48.49
C ASP A 865 4.31 -7.10 49.88
N GLU A 866 3.57 -7.36 50.98
CA GLU A 866 4.11 -7.37 52.35
C GLU A 866 4.64 -8.75 52.79
N GLY A 867 4.85 -9.65 51.81
CA GLY A 867 5.58 -10.91 51.96
C GLY A 867 7.04 -10.89 51.50
N HIS A 868 7.49 -9.78 50.90
CA HIS A 868 8.89 -9.59 50.49
C HIS A 868 9.54 -8.40 51.19
N GLN A 869 9.45 -8.38 52.54
CA GLN A 869 10.74 -8.28 53.24
C GLN A 869 11.62 -9.34 52.60
N SER A 870 12.77 -8.91 52.07
CA SER A 870 13.89 -9.71 51.62
C SER A 870 14.09 -10.99 52.44
N SER A 871 13.25 -12.01 52.22
CA SER A 871 13.70 -13.37 52.33
C SER A 871 14.55 -13.49 51.09
N LEU A 872 15.85 -13.25 51.29
CA LEU A 872 16.88 -13.76 50.41
C LEU A 872 16.37 -15.12 49.96
N PRO A 873 16.18 -15.37 48.65
CA PRO A 873 15.63 -16.61 48.14
C PRO A 873 16.24 -17.76 48.93
N THR A 874 15.52 -18.68 49.56
CA THR A 874 16.21 -19.69 50.41
C THR A 874 17.05 -20.67 49.59
N ALA A 875 16.84 -20.69 48.27
CA ALA A 875 17.60 -21.48 47.30
C ALA A 875 17.72 -20.75 45.96
N VAL A 876 18.72 -21.17 45.17
CA VAL A 876 18.85 -20.75 43.77
C VAL A 876 17.70 -21.36 42.96
N THR A 877 16.93 -20.53 42.26
CA THR A 877 15.78 -20.98 41.46
C THR A 877 15.84 -20.40 40.05
N LEU A 878 15.60 -21.23 39.04
CA LEU A 878 15.44 -20.80 37.64
C LEU A 878 13.96 -20.91 37.26
N HIS A 879 13.35 -19.81 36.84
CA HIS A 879 11.94 -19.75 36.45
C HIS A 879 11.74 -20.06 34.96
N GLN A 880 10.51 -20.38 34.59
CA GLN A 880 10.14 -20.59 33.19
C GLN A 880 10.15 -19.26 32.46
N ASN A 881 10.88 -19.17 31.35
CA ASN A 881 10.92 -17.98 30.51
C ASN A 881 9.52 -17.60 30.00
N TYR A 882 9.26 -16.30 29.87
CA TYR A 882 7.99 -15.76 29.39
C TYR A 882 8.23 -14.66 28.34
N PRO A 883 7.50 -14.66 27.21
CA PRO A 883 6.58 -15.72 26.76
C PRO A 883 7.31 -17.04 26.45
N ASN A 884 6.58 -18.17 26.43
CA ASN A 884 7.05 -19.47 25.93
C ASN A 884 5.84 -20.33 25.46
N PRO A 885 5.66 -20.58 24.14
CA PRO A 885 6.58 -20.30 23.05
C PRO A 885 6.79 -18.79 22.81
N PHE A 886 7.93 -18.38 22.25
CA PHE A 886 8.28 -16.97 22.04
C PHE A 886 8.71 -16.68 20.60
N ASN A 887 8.58 -15.43 20.16
CA ASN A 887 9.01 -14.94 18.84
C ASN A 887 9.28 -13.42 18.85
N PRO A 888 10.51 -12.93 18.61
CA PRO A 888 11.79 -13.59 18.86
C PRO A 888 12.31 -13.33 20.29
N THR A 889 11.60 -12.58 21.14
CA THR A 889 12.05 -12.13 22.46
C THR A 889 11.39 -12.89 23.61
N THR A 890 12.16 -13.21 24.64
CA THR A 890 11.68 -13.81 25.89
C THR A 890 12.53 -13.35 27.08
N THR A 891 11.91 -13.28 28.26
CA THR A 891 12.60 -12.95 29.51
C THR A 891 12.86 -14.22 30.31
N ILE A 892 14.12 -14.40 30.76
CA ILE A 892 14.52 -15.49 31.65
C ILE A 892 14.75 -14.93 33.04
N SER A 893 13.90 -15.32 33.99
CA SER A 893 13.98 -14.86 35.39
C SER A 893 14.59 -15.95 36.30
N PHE A 894 15.42 -15.56 37.26
CA PHE A 894 16.02 -16.45 38.26
C PHE A 894 16.29 -15.74 39.59
N SER A 895 16.35 -16.52 40.66
CA SER A 895 16.53 -16.02 42.02
C SER A 895 17.79 -16.62 42.67
N LEU A 896 18.56 -15.81 43.40
CA LEU A 896 19.79 -16.21 44.10
C LEU A 896 19.65 -16.03 45.61
N SER A 897 19.99 -17.08 46.36
CA SER A 897 19.92 -17.06 47.82
C SER A 897 21.00 -16.27 48.52
N THR A 898 22.18 -16.21 47.89
CA THR A 898 23.34 -15.45 48.34
C THR A 898 24.07 -14.91 47.12
N ALA A 899 24.83 -13.83 47.28
CA ALA A 899 25.60 -13.24 46.19
C ALA A 899 26.62 -14.25 45.65
N SER A 900 26.44 -14.69 44.41
CA SER A 900 27.13 -15.84 43.81
C SER A 900 27.65 -15.52 42.41
N ASP A 901 28.70 -16.21 41.99
CA ASP A 901 29.13 -16.22 40.59
C ASP A 901 28.11 -17.03 39.77
N VAL A 902 27.54 -16.40 38.74
CA VAL A 902 26.45 -16.93 37.92
C VAL A 902 26.89 -17.02 36.47
N SER A 903 26.58 -18.16 35.84
CA SER A 903 26.66 -18.37 34.41
C SER A 903 25.30 -18.82 33.87
N LEU A 904 24.65 -17.97 33.07
CA LEU A 904 23.40 -18.28 32.36
C LEU A 904 23.71 -18.51 30.88
N VAL A 905 23.49 -19.73 30.39
CA VAL A 905 23.87 -20.15 29.03
C VAL A 905 22.71 -20.83 28.33
N VAL A 906 22.48 -20.47 27.07
CA VAL A 906 21.52 -21.12 26.17
C VAL A 906 22.21 -22.18 25.34
N TYR A 907 21.54 -23.32 25.16
CA TYR A 907 21.96 -24.49 24.40
C TYR A 907 20.90 -24.90 23.39
N ASN A 908 21.32 -25.45 22.25
CA ASN A 908 20.41 -26.08 21.30
C ASN A 908 20.03 -27.52 21.75
N ALA A 909 19.14 -28.17 21.00
CA ALA A 909 18.69 -29.54 21.30
C ALA A 909 19.81 -30.60 21.29
N LEU A 910 20.97 -30.31 20.67
CA LEU A 910 22.15 -31.18 20.68
C LEU A 910 23.09 -30.91 21.88
N GLY A 911 22.73 -29.97 22.76
CA GLY A 911 23.54 -29.58 23.92
C GLY A 911 24.73 -28.65 23.57
N GLN A 912 24.77 -28.09 22.36
CA GLN A 912 25.80 -27.13 21.95
C GLN A 912 25.44 -25.74 22.48
N LYS A 913 26.43 -25.02 23.01
CA LYS A 913 26.28 -23.63 23.49
C LYS A 913 25.92 -22.69 22.33
N VAL A 914 24.81 -21.97 22.49
CA VAL A 914 24.28 -21.01 21.53
C VAL A 914 24.66 -19.58 21.91
N SER A 915 24.41 -19.20 23.16
CA SER A 915 24.72 -17.88 23.69
C SER A 915 24.95 -17.93 25.21
N GLN A 916 25.79 -17.05 25.73
CA GLN A 916 25.97 -16.84 27.17
C GLN A 916 25.39 -15.47 27.50
N LEU A 917 24.33 -15.48 28.31
CA LEU A 917 23.55 -14.28 28.62
C LEU A 917 24.07 -13.57 29.87
N VAL A 918 24.63 -14.33 30.81
CA VAL A 918 25.25 -13.82 32.03
C VAL A 918 26.54 -14.58 32.30
N ASP A 919 27.59 -13.85 32.65
CA ASP A 919 28.84 -14.38 33.21
C ASP A 919 29.40 -13.39 34.24
N GLY A 920 29.16 -13.63 35.52
CA GLY A 920 29.67 -12.74 36.56
C GLY A 920 28.99 -12.90 37.91
N ARG A 921 29.48 -12.14 38.90
CA ARG A 921 28.96 -12.16 40.26
C ARG A 921 27.73 -11.29 40.39
N LEU A 922 26.62 -11.86 40.83
CA LEU A 922 25.35 -11.15 41.04
C LEU A 922 24.98 -11.10 42.53
N PRO A 923 24.34 -10.02 43.02
CA PRO A 923 23.84 -9.95 44.38
C PRO A 923 22.71 -10.97 44.62
N ALA A 924 22.45 -11.30 45.88
CA ALA A 924 21.30 -12.12 46.23
C ALA A 924 19.99 -11.38 45.90
N GLY A 925 18.96 -12.11 45.47
CA GLY A 925 17.69 -11.55 44.99
C GLY A 925 17.27 -12.10 43.64
N SER A 926 16.22 -11.52 43.07
CA SER A 926 15.66 -11.88 41.76
C SER A 926 16.34 -11.11 40.64
N HIS A 927 16.53 -11.77 39.50
CA HIS A 927 17.22 -11.26 38.31
C HIS A 927 16.44 -11.66 37.07
N GLU A 928 16.40 -10.77 36.08
CA GLU A 928 15.76 -11.01 34.79
C GLU A 928 16.69 -10.70 33.63
N VAL A 929 16.67 -11.54 32.60
CA VAL A 929 17.52 -11.40 31.42
C VAL A 929 16.71 -11.55 30.15
N LEU A 930 16.62 -10.49 29.36
CA LEU A 930 15.99 -10.49 28.05
C LEU A 930 16.89 -11.19 27.03
N TRP A 931 16.33 -12.10 26.24
CA TRP A 931 17.02 -12.73 25.12
C TRP A 931 16.19 -12.66 23.83
N ASN A 932 16.83 -12.27 22.73
CA ASN A 932 16.22 -12.02 21.43
C ASN A 932 16.54 -13.09 20.38
N ALA A 933 16.68 -14.35 20.82
CA ALA A 933 16.96 -15.50 19.94
C ALA A 933 18.23 -15.37 19.08
N THR A 934 19.28 -14.75 19.61
CA THR A 934 20.58 -14.59 18.93
C THR A 934 21.66 -15.51 19.51
N ASN A 935 22.61 -15.92 18.66
CA ASN A 935 23.83 -16.62 19.05
C ASN A 935 24.91 -15.63 19.55
N ALA A 936 26.05 -16.15 19.99
CA ALA A 936 27.18 -15.34 20.49
C ALA A 936 27.74 -14.30 19.48
N SER A 937 27.49 -14.47 18.18
CA SER A 937 27.89 -13.53 17.12
C SER A 937 26.80 -12.52 16.76
N GLY A 938 25.67 -12.51 17.48
CA GLY A 938 24.50 -11.67 17.19
C GLY A 938 23.59 -12.19 16.06
N GLY A 939 23.89 -13.35 15.47
CA GLY A 939 23.09 -13.96 14.41
C GLY A 939 21.83 -14.63 14.95
N ARG A 940 20.68 -14.44 14.29
CA ARG A 940 19.41 -15.11 14.64
C ARG A 940 19.54 -16.63 14.50
N ILE A 941 18.92 -17.36 15.42
CA ILE A 941 18.90 -18.83 15.42
C ILE A 941 17.60 -19.37 14.80
N ALA A 942 17.59 -20.64 14.39
CA ALA A 942 16.42 -21.27 13.79
C ALA A 942 15.32 -21.57 14.84
N SER A 943 14.05 -21.59 14.44
CA SER A 943 12.94 -22.05 15.29
C SER A 943 13.19 -23.46 15.79
N GLY A 944 12.75 -23.74 17.01
CA GLY A 944 12.95 -25.05 17.62
C GLY A 944 13.09 -24.99 19.13
N VAL A 945 13.44 -26.14 19.69
CA VAL A 945 13.59 -26.32 21.13
C VAL A 945 15.00 -25.93 21.56
N TYR A 946 15.08 -25.05 22.54
CA TYR A 946 16.32 -24.64 23.20
C TYR A 946 16.22 -24.90 24.70
N PHE A 947 17.38 -24.94 25.34
CA PHE A 947 17.50 -25.09 26.79
C PHE A 947 18.36 -23.97 27.34
N TYR A 948 17.94 -23.34 28.43
CA TYR A 948 18.78 -22.40 29.16
C TYR A 948 19.14 -23.00 30.51
N ARG A 949 20.39 -22.81 30.90
CA ARG A 949 20.95 -23.35 32.15
C ARG A 949 21.59 -22.24 32.95
N LEU A 950 21.13 -22.11 34.18
CA LEU A 950 21.73 -21.29 35.22
C LEU A 950 22.70 -22.16 36.02
N SER A 951 23.95 -21.73 36.17
CA SER A 951 24.94 -22.41 37.00
C SER A 951 25.54 -21.44 38.00
N THR A 952 25.64 -21.89 39.25
CA THR A 952 26.39 -21.24 40.32
C THR A 952 27.54 -22.14 40.77
N SER A 953 28.36 -21.69 41.72
CA SER A 953 29.41 -22.53 42.32
C SER A 953 28.88 -23.76 43.07
N GLN A 954 27.58 -23.80 43.39
CA GLN A 954 26.97 -24.87 44.20
C GLN A 954 25.87 -25.66 43.48
N THR A 955 25.14 -25.05 42.54
CA THR A 955 23.96 -25.68 41.89
C THR A 955 23.89 -25.36 40.40
N SER A 956 23.18 -26.21 39.65
CA SER A 956 22.86 -25.96 38.24
C SER A 956 21.42 -26.36 37.93
N HIS A 957 20.68 -25.45 37.29
CA HIS A 957 19.27 -25.62 36.94
C HIS A 957 19.10 -25.38 35.44
N SER A 958 18.31 -26.22 34.76
CA SER A 958 18.03 -26.08 33.32
C SER A 958 16.53 -26.11 33.05
N ARG A 959 16.09 -25.34 32.07
CA ARG A 959 14.70 -25.34 31.58
C ARG A 959 14.66 -25.30 30.06
N LYS A 960 13.53 -25.73 29.51
CA LYS A 960 13.24 -25.80 28.08
C LYS A 960 12.49 -24.52 27.64
N MET A 961 12.79 -24.03 26.45
CA MET A 961 12.03 -22.98 25.76
C MET A 961 11.81 -23.35 24.28
N LEU A 962 10.76 -22.80 23.68
CA LEU A 962 10.38 -23.04 22.29
C LEU A 962 10.35 -21.72 21.53
N LEU A 963 11.26 -21.57 20.56
CA LEU A 963 11.28 -20.44 19.63
C LEU A 963 10.39 -20.77 18.43
N LEU A 964 9.41 -19.90 18.15
CA LEU A 964 8.60 -19.92 16.93
C LEU A 964 9.13 -18.84 15.98
N LYS A 965 9.01 -19.08 14.66
CA LYS A 965 9.24 -18.04 13.65
C LYS A 965 7.93 -17.38 13.29
#